data_AF-A0A8B8QRF8-F1
#
_entry.id   AF-A0A8B8QRF8-F1
#
_cell.length_a   1.000
_cell.length_b   1.000
_cell.length_c   1.000
_cell.angle_alpha   90.00
_cell.angle_beta   90.00
_cell.angle_gamma   90.00
#
_symmetry.space_group_name_H-M   'P 1'
#
loop_
_entity.id
_entity.type
_entity.pdbx_description
1 polymer ?
#
loop_
_entity_poly.entity_id
_entity_poly.type
_entity_poly.pdbx_seq_one_letter_code
_entity_poly.pdbx_strand_id
1 'polypeptide(L)'
;MANYLAQFQTIKSSCDHLVIAVEDVSDLWPTIKNGFEERLPFKRASLNNKARNPVFVNLPAEFILTTDARLRSRFPQEQSLFWFREPYATMILVTCEDLDEFKTILKPRLKLIVQNDEREWFIVFVSRAHPTNDQATKLAKKVYARLEVDFSSKKRERCCKYDIHGPEANFWEDLESKIVESIRNTLDKRVHFYEDEIRKLSEQRFMPIWNFCNFFILKESLAFMFEMAQLHEDALREYDELELCYLETANMTAKRDFGGLDKGDDQAALLNPGNKPLTQIVQDDSFREFEFRQYLFSCQSKLLFKLGRPYEVASRGYSFIISFSKTLAVYESILPFCMREVWVVTACLALIRATSSHYKDGHVSSDVEKEFYRLEGDLYSLCRIKFMRLAYLIGYGMNMERSPVNSASLSMLPWPKPAIWPSIPPDASSEVLMKEKIILQASPRVKLFGIHRKQLPLEPSVLLREANRRRASLSAGNVSEIFGGRPGFADGLGSDISLKTSPSNKAPAAIMSRTNSSPGFDSSIGRPMRLAEIYVAAEHALRNTISSPDLWKSFSSLEDFEEKYLELTKGAADNYHRSWWKRHGVVLDGEIAAVCFRHGNFDLAAKSYEKVCALYAGEGWHDLLAEVLPDLAECQKILDDQAGYLSSCVRLLSLEKGLFLTKERQAFQSEVVRLAHSEMKNPVPLDVSSLITFSGNPGPPLELCDGDPGTLSVTVWSDFPDDITLDSLNLTLMATNNADEGAKALKSYSAIILNPGRNTITLNLPPQKPGSYVLGVLTGQIGILRFRSHGFSKGGPADSDDFMSYEKPTRPILKVSDPRPLVDLTASVSSALLINEPQWVGIIVQPINYSLKGAVLHIDTGPGLKIEDSYAIEMESFNHELQNTANTRKEDGDWEKDSSNNYHKNLEQLLLQHGRIEFPEWACSMTSILWIPIRAISSELARGSSSVNPQKQSIVDGMRTIALKLEFGVSRNQIFDRTIAVHFTNPFHVSTRVADKCSDGTLLLQVILQSQVNATLTIYDAWLDLQDGFVRTREDDGRPTLGFFPLFISPNTRAGILFSICTEKIVGGDCSIMKIMHPLSYWMI
;
A
#
# COMPACT_ATOMS: atom_id res chain seq x y z
N MET A 1 -40.03 -23.45 -48.47
CA MET A 1 -39.50 -23.15 -47.13
C MET A 1 -39.83 -21.72 -46.67
N ALA A 2 -39.59 -20.69 -47.49
CA ALA A 2 -39.97 -19.30 -47.18
C ALA A 2 -41.44 -19.12 -46.73
N ASN A 3 -42.38 -19.87 -47.32
CA ASN A 3 -43.78 -19.87 -46.89
C ASN A 3 -44.00 -20.41 -45.46
N TYR A 4 -43.22 -21.41 -45.01
CA TYR A 4 -43.33 -21.97 -43.66
C TYR A 4 -42.79 -21.02 -42.60
N LEU A 5 -41.69 -20.32 -42.88
CA LEU A 5 -41.15 -19.29 -41.97
C LEU A 5 -42.07 -18.07 -41.87
N ALA A 6 -42.64 -17.62 -42.99
CA ALA A 6 -43.63 -16.54 -43.00
C ALA A 6 -44.86 -16.91 -42.17
N GLN A 7 -45.41 -18.12 -42.40
CA GLN A 7 -46.54 -18.65 -41.63
C GLN A 7 -46.19 -18.79 -40.15
N PHE A 8 -45.02 -19.36 -39.82
CA PHE A 8 -44.54 -19.48 -38.45
C PHE A 8 -44.51 -18.13 -37.74
N GLN A 9 -43.91 -17.12 -38.38
CA GLN A 9 -43.79 -15.79 -37.79
C GLN A 9 -45.16 -15.13 -37.58
N THR A 10 -46.07 -15.22 -38.56
CA THR A 10 -47.44 -14.70 -38.42
C THR A 10 -48.19 -15.38 -37.27
N ILE A 11 -48.05 -16.70 -37.14
CA ILE A 11 -48.64 -17.47 -36.04
C ILE A 11 -48.04 -17.03 -34.70
N LYS A 12 -46.70 -16.96 -34.61
CA LYS A 12 -46.00 -16.53 -33.39
C LYS A 12 -46.42 -15.13 -32.94
N SER A 13 -46.59 -14.19 -33.88
CA SER A 13 -47.04 -12.82 -33.55
C SER A 13 -48.50 -12.69 -33.13
N SER A 14 -49.31 -13.74 -33.29
CA SER A 14 -50.75 -13.73 -32.96
C SER A 14 -51.12 -14.62 -31.78
N CYS A 15 -50.16 -15.36 -31.21
CA CYS A 15 -50.39 -16.35 -30.16
C CYS A 15 -49.48 -16.08 -28.95
N ASP A 16 -49.85 -15.13 -28.09
CA ASP A 16 -49.04 -14.78 -26.91
C ASP A 16 -49.37 -15.63 -25.66
N HIS A 17 -50.46 -16.41 -25.70
CA HIS A 17 -51.01 -17.15 -24.56
C HIS A 17 -51.42 -18.57 -24.93
N LEU A 18 -51.46 -19.46 -23.93
CA LEU A 18 -52.01 -20.80 -24.11
C LEU A 18 -53.52 -20.71 -24.29
N VAL A 19 -54.03 -21.34 -25.35
CA VAL A 19 -55.46 -21.31 -25.67
C VAL A 19 -56.22 -22.43 -24.98
N ILE A 20 -57.34 -22.09 -24.34
CA ILE A 20 -58.35 -23.01 -23.84
C ILE A 20 -59.59 -22.85 -24.72
N ALA A 21 -59.95 -23.91 -25.45
CA ALA A 21 -61.13 -23.90 -26.29
C ALA A 21 -62.40 -24.08 -25.45
N VAL A 22 -63.43 -23.28 -25.71
CA VAL A 22 -64.73 -23.37 -25.05
C VAL A 22 -65.76 -23.88 -26.04
N GLU A 23 -66.23 -25.11 -25.82
CA GLU A 23 -67.33 -25.72 -26.54
C GLU A 23 -68.62 -25.45 -25.76
N ASP A 24 -69.36 -24.44 -26.19
CA ASP A 24 -70.60 -24.03 -25.52
C ASP A 24 -71.81 -24.76 -26.12
N VAL A 25 -72.22 -25.85 -25.47
CA VAL A 25 -73.32 -26.71 -25.95
C VAL A 25 -74.68 -26.07 -25.68
N SER A 26 -74.75 -25.14 -24.73
CA SER A 26 -75.98 -24.63 -24.14
C SER A 26 -76.07 -23.08 -24.10
N ASP A 27 -75.23 -22.38 -24.86
CA ASP A 27 -75.17 -20.91 -24.97
C ASP A 27 -74.99 -20.20 -23.61
N LEU A 28 -74.11 -20.74 -22.76
CA LEU A 28 -73.85 -20.27 -21.39
C LEU A 28 -72.64 -19.35 -21.25
N TRP A 29 -71.72 -19.38 -22.22
CA TRP A 29 -70.45 -18.66 -22.14
C TRP A 29 -70.62 -17.14 -21.92
N PRO A 30 -71.53 -16.42 -22.61
CA PRO A 30 -71.71 -14.98 -22.40
C PRO A 30 -72.06 -14.61 -20.96
N THR A 31 -72.71 -15.51 -20.21
CA THR A 31 -73.14 -15.28 -18.83
C THR A 31 -72.01 -15.52 -17.82
N ILE A 32 -71.12 -16.47 -18.08
CA ILE A 32 -70.10 -16.91 -17.11
C ILE A 32 -68.69 -16.42 -17.42
N LYS A 33 -68.44 -15.94 -18.66
CA LYS A 33 -67.14 -15.53 -19.19
C LYS A 33 -66.32 -14.69 -18.21
N ASN A 34 -66.90 -13.59 -17.69
CA ASN A 34 -66.19 -12.65 -16.83
C ASN A 34 -65.62 -13.34 -15.57
N GLY A 35 -66.40 -14.22 -14.94
CA GLY A 35 -65.95 -14.94 -13.75
C GLY A 35 -64.83 -15.94 -14.00
N PHE A 36 -64.72 -16.48 -15.22
CA PHE A 36 -63.63 -17.36 -15.63
C PHE A 36 -62.38 -16.57 -16.02
N GLU A 37 -62.54 -15.45 -16.74
CA GLU A 37 -61.42 -14.60 -17.17
C GLU A 37 -60.76 -13.84 -16.01
N GLU A 38 -61.52 -13.47 -14.97
CA GLU A 38 -61.00 -12.86 -13.73
C GLU A 38 -60.01 -13.76 -12.96
N ARG A 39 -59.98 -15.07 -13.26
CA ARG A 39 -59.05 -16.04 -12.64
C ARG A 39 -57.70 -16.12 -13.33
N LEU A 40 -57.56 -15.50 -14.50
CA LEU A 40 -56.30 -15.48 -15.22
C LEU A 40 -55.38 -14.35 -14.70
N PRO A 41 -54.06 -14.57 -14.63
CA PRO A 41 -53.35 -15.83 -14.87
C PRO A 41 -53.53 -16.83 -13.71
N PHE A 42 -53.56 -18.13 -14.02
CA PHE A 42 -53.65 -19.18 -12.99
C PHE A 42 -52.43 -19.16 -12.09
N LYS A 43 -52.63 -18.88 -10.80
CA LYS A 43 -51.54 -18.73 -9.84
C LYS A 43 -51.06 -20.11 -9.37
N ARG A 44 -49.74 -20.34 -9.39
CA ARG A 44 -49.12 -21.62 -8.98
C ARG A 44 -49.62 -22.84 -9.77
N ALA A 45 -49.84 -22.68 -11.07
CA ALA A 45 -50.09 -23.82 -11.96
C ALA A 45 -48.87 -24.76 -11.96
N SER A 46 -49.07 -26.03 -11.64
CA SER A 46 -48.00 -27.04 -11.69
C SER A 46 -47.91 -27.62 -13.09
N LEU A 47 -46.81 -27.35 -13.81
CA LEU A 47 -46.49 -27.91 -15.12
C LEU A 47 -45.22 -28.75 -15.03
N ASN A 48 -44.98 -29.64 -15.98
CA ASN A 48 -43.73 -30.40 -16.04
C ASN A 48 -42.71 -29.64 -16.88
N ASN A 49 -41.48 -29.51 -16.36
CA ASN A 49 -40.35 -29.03 -17.16
C ASN A 49 -39.86 -30.10 -18.14
N LYS A 50 -38.89 -29.75 -18.99
CA LYS A 50 -38.31 -30.68 -19.98
C LYS A 50 -37.79 -31.98 -19.33
N ALA A 51 -37.22 -31.89 -18.14
CA ALA A 51 -36.75 -33.04 -17.34
C ALA A 51 -37.88 -33.80 -16.61
N ARG A 52 -39.14 -33.52 -16.92
CA ARG A 52 -40.36 -34.12 -16.34
C ARG A 52 -40.51 -33.92 -14.82
N ASN A 53 -39.88 -32.86 -14.29
CA ASN A 53 -40.05 -32.42 -12.92
C ASN A 53 -41.16 -31.36 -12.84
N PRO A 54 -42.00 -31.37 -11.78
CA PRO A 54 -43.05 -30.38 -11.61
C PRO A 54 -42.46 -29.00 -11.23
N VAL A 55 -42.92 -27.95 -11.91
CA VAL A 55 -42.57 -26.54 -11.69
C VAL A 55 -43.86 -25.74 -11.54
N PHE A 56 -43.88 -24.83 -10.56
CA PHE A 56 -45.01 -23.94 -10.33
C PHE A 56 -44.82 -22.62 -11.07
N VAL A 57 -45.81 -22.23 -11.88
CA VAL A 57 -45.77 -21.01 -12.69
C VAL A 57 -47.06 -20.18 -12.51
N ASN A 58 -46.99 -18.89 -12.83
CA ASN A 58 -48.18 -18.06 -13.00
C ASN A 58 -48.57 -18.12 -14.48
N LEU A 59 -49.59 -18.90 -14.81
CA LEU A 59 -49.88 -19.30 -16.19
C LEU A 59 -50.89 -18.35 -16.86
N PRO A 60 -50.47 -17.50 -17.81
CA PRO A 60 -51.40 -16.78 -18.66
C PRO A 60 -52.05 -17.75 -19.66
N ALA A 61 -53.35 -17.62 -19.86
CA ALA A 61 -54.11 -18.38 -20.84
C ALA A 61 -55.21 -17.50 -21.45
N GLU A 62 -55.82 -17.95 -22.53
CA GLU A 62 -56.94 -17.28 -23.18
C GLU A 62 -58.07 -18.28 -23.43
N PHE A 63 -59.30 -17.92 -23.07
CA PHE A 63 -60.48 -18.71 -23.39
C PHE A 63 -61.07 -18.28 -24.73
N ILE A 64 -61.20 -19.22 -25.67
CA ILE A 64 -61.67 -18.95 -27.04
C ILE A 64 -62.79 -19.93 -27.39
N LEU A 65 -63.93 -19.44 -27.87
CA LEU A 65 -65.01 -20.32 -28.35
C LEU A 65 -64.55 -21.18 -29.54
N THR A 66 -64.98 -22.42 -29.62
CA THR A 66 -64.66 -23.31 -30.76
C THR A 66 -65.21 -22.81 -32.09
N THR A 67 -66.14 -21.86 -32.06
CA THR A 67 -66.67 -21.13 -33.22
C THR A 67 -65.79 -19.97 -33.70
N ASP A 68 -64.73 -19.61 -32.98
CA ASP A 68 -63.80 -18.55 -33.36
C ASP A 68 -63.03 -18.92 -34.65
N ALA A 69 -62.85 -17.95 -35.53
CA ALA A 69 -62.12 -18.10 -36.79
C ALA A 69 -60.68 -18.62 -36.59
N ARG A 70 -60.04 -18.25 -35.47
CA ARG A 70 -58.68 -18.68 -35.10
C ARG A 70 -58.54 -20.20 -34.92
N LEU A 71 -59.63 -20.88 -34.53
CA LEU A 71 -59.67 -22.33 -34.33
C LEU A 71 -60.31 -23.09 -35.50
N ARG A 72 -61.03 -22.40 -36.40
CA ARG A 72 -61.70 -22.99 -37.57
C ARG A 72 -60.76 -23.27 -38.74
N SER A 73 -59.60 -22.62 -38.82
CA SER A 73 -58.59 -22.91 -39.85
C SER A 73 -57.89 -24.24 -39.56
N ARG A 74 -58.54 -25.37 -39.83
CA ARG A 74 -57.88 -26.68 -39.77
C ARG A 74 -56.83 -26.75 -40.88
N PHE A 75 -55.56 -26.69 -40.50
CA PHE A 75 -54.49 -27.16 -41.37
C PHE A 75 -54.61 -28.68 -41.49
N PRO A 76 -54.28 -29.29 -42.64
CA PRO A 76 -54.18 -30.74 -42.74
C PRO A 76 -53.28 -31.27 -41.63
N GLN A 77 -53.57 -32.47 -41.11
CA GLN A 77 -52.76 -33.19 -40.10
C GLN A 77 -51.25 -33.32 -40.50
N GLU A 78 -50.92 -33.01 -41.76
CA GLU A 78 -49.58 -33.01 -42.36
C GLU A 78 -48.65 -31.87 -41.90
N GLN A 79 -49.09 -30.90 -41.08
CA GLN A 79 -48.22 -29.82 -40.57
C GLN A 79 -48.12 -29.80 -39.04
N SER A 80 -47.71 -30.92 -38.44
CA SER A 80 -47.42 -31.04 -36.99
C SER A 80 -46.33 -30.07 -36.49
N LEU A 81 -45.65 -29.34 -37.39
CA LEU A 81 -44.68 -28.27 -37.11
C LEU A 81 -45.24 -27.11 -36.27
N PHE A 82 -46.54 -26.80 -36.37
CA PHE A 82 -47.17 -25.66 -35.69
C PHE A 82 -48.14 -26.09 -34.59
N TRP A 83 -47.96 -27.30 -34.05
CA TRP A 83 -48.87 -27.87 -33.07
C TRP A 83 -49.00 -27.05 -31.77
N PHE A 84 -48.05 -26.13 -31.51
CA PHE A 84 -48.12 -25.22 -30.37
C PHE A 84 -49.30 -24.24 -30.41
N ARG A 85 -49.87 -23.98 -31.59
CA ARG A 85 -51.04 -23.11 -31.80
C ARG A 85 -52.36 -23.74 -31.38
N GLU A 86 -52.46 -25.07 -31.44
CA GLU A 86 -53.71 -25.78 -31.14
C GLU A 86 -54.09 -25.62 -29.65
N PRO A 87 -55.39 -25.64 -29.30
CA PRO A 87 -55.83 -25.52 -27.91
C PRO A 87 -55.18 -26.55 -26.99
N TYR A 88 -54.83 -26.15 -25.76
CA TYR A 88 -54.20 -27.01 -24.76
C TYR A 88 -55.22 -27.75 -23.88
N ALA A 89 -56.44 -27.23 -23.80
CA ALA A 89 -57.57 -27.86 -23.15
C ALA A 89 -58.87 -27.46 -23.84
N THR A 90 -59.87 -28.33 -23.82
CA THR A 90 -61.23 -28.06 -24.30
C THR A 90 -62.20 -28.12 -23.13
N MET A 91 -62.78 -26.98 -22.78
CA MET A 91 -63.84 -26.86 -21.78
C MET A 91 -65.20 -27.02 -22.47
N ILE A 92 -65.97 -28.02 -22.07
CA ILE A 92 -67.31 -28.28 -22.59
C ILE A 92 -68.33 -27.76 -21.58
N LEU A 93 -69.08 -26.73 -21.94
CA LEU A 93 -70.11 -26.13 -21.08
C LEU A 93 -71.47 -26.77 -21.37
N VAL A 94 -72.13 -27.28 -20.33
CA VAL A 94 -73.43 -27.93 -20.45
C VAL A 94 -74.35 -27.54 -19.29
N THR A 95 -75.65 -27.47 -19.55
CA THR A 95 -76.69 -27.45 -18.51
C THR A 95 -77.76 -28.49 -18.85
N CYS A 96 -78.36 -29.09 -17.84
CA CYS A 96 -79.51 -29.98 -18.01
C CYS A 96 -80.28 -30.09 -16.70
N GLU A 97 -81.60 -29.91 -16.78
CA GLU A 97 -82.49 -29.88 -15.61
C GLU A 97 -83.37 -31.14 -15.51
N ASP A 98 -83.38 -31.97 -16.56
CA ASP A 98 -84.17 -33.20 -16.67
C ASP A 98 -83.30 -34.45 -16.93
N LEU A 99 -83.56 -35.54 -16.20
CA LEU A 99 -82.74 -36.74 -16.25
C LEU A 99 -82.96 -37.59 -17.53
N ASP A 100 -84.14 -37.51 -18.14
CA ASP A 100 -84.45 -38.20 -19.38
C ASP A 100 -83.94 -37.42 -20.59
N GLU A 101 -83.96 -36.08 -20.54
CA GLU A 101 -83.24 -35.22 -21.49
C GLU A 101 -81.73 -35.51 -21.48
N PHE A 102 -81.14 -35.65 -20.28
CA PHE A 102 -79.72 -36.03 -20.17
C PHE A 102 -79.42 -37.35 -20.89
N LYS A 103 -80.23 -38.39 -20.68
CA LYS A 103 -79.99 -39.72 -21.26
C LYS A 103 -80.20 -39.75 -22.77
N THR A 104 -81.21 -39.04 -23.27
CA THR A 104 -81.68 -39.15 -24.66
C THR A 104 -81.01 -38.15 -25.60
N ILE A 105 -80.64 -36.95 -25.12
CA ILE A 105 -80.12 -35.86 -25.95
C ILE A 105 -78.69 -35.50 -25.56
N LEU A 106 -78.47 -35.07 -24.31
CA LEU A 106 -77.18 -34.50 -23.91
C LEU A 106 -76.05 -35.54 -23.90
N LYS A 107 -76.29 -36.74 -23.35
CA LYS A 107 -75.29 -37.80 -23.27
C LYS A 107 -74.80 -38.28 -24.64
N PRO A 108 -75.66 -38.61 -25.63
CA PRO A 108 -75.21 -38.92 -26.98
C PRO A 108 -74.41 -37.80 -27.64
N ARG A 109 -74.83 -36.54 -27.45
CA ARG A 109 -74.11 -35.37 -27.99
C ARG A 109 -72.73 -35.21 -27.36
N LEU A 110 -72.62 -35.34 -26.04
CA LEU A 110 -71.33 -35.30 -25.34
C LEU A 110 -70.41 -36.42 -25.79
N LYS A 111 -70.92 -37.66 -25.92
CA LYS A 111 -70.14 -38.79 -26.47
C LYS A 111 -69.58 -38.50 -27.85
N LEU A 112 -70.33 -37.81 -28.72
CA LEU A 112 -69.85 -37.41 -30.04
C LEU A 112 -68.74 -36.35 -29.97
N ILE A 113 -68.84 -35.39 -29.06
CA ILE A 113 -67.82 -34.34 -28.88
C ILE A 113 -66.52 -34.94 -28.33
N VAL A 114 -66.60 -35.86 -27.35
CA VAL A 114 -65.43 -36.45 -26.69
C VAL A 114 -64.84 -37.67 -27.42
N GLN A 115 -65.44 -38.10 -28.53
CA GLN A 115 -64.93 -39.22 -29.36
C GLN A 115 -63.56 -38.94 -29.99
N ASN A 116 -63.15 -37.67 -30.08
CA ASN A 116 -61.84 -37.30 -30.59
C ASN A 116 -60.77 -37.40 -29.48
N ASP A 117 -60.02 -38.50 -29.48
CA ASP A 117 -58.95 -38.77 -28.51
C ASP A 117 -57.75 -37.83 -28.61
N GLU A 118 -57.62 -37.03 -29.69
CA GLU A 118 -56.50 -36.10 -29.86
C GLU A 118 -56.60 -34.86 -28.97
N ARG A 119 -57.80 -34.50 -28.49
CA ARG A 119 -58.03 -33.29 -27.68
C ARG A 119 -58.16 -33.64 -26.21
N GLU A 120 -57.44 -32.92 -25.36
CA GLU A 120 -57.66 -33.01 -23.91
C GLU A 120 -58.89 -32.15 -23.53
N TRP A 121 -59.82 -32.74 -22.78
CA TRP A 121 -61.14 -32.17 -22.52
C TRP A 121 -61.63 -32.41 -21.10
N PHE A 122 -62.47 -31.50 -20.63
CA PHE A 122 -63.23 -31.61 -19.38
C PHE A 122 -64.60 -30.92 -19.54
N ILE A 123 -65.56 -31.30 -18.70
CA ILE A 123 -66.95 -30.86 -18.76
C ILE A 123 -67.26 -30.00 -17.53
N VAL A 124 -67.81 -28.81 -17.75
CA VAL A 124 -68.36 -27.97 -16.69
C VAL A 124 -69.88 -28.01 -16.80
N PHE A 125 -70.50 -28.67 -15.83
CA PHE A 125 -71.94 -28.70 -15.67
C PHE A 125 -72.39 -27.44 -14.92
N VAL A 126 -73.15 -26.60 -15.61
CA VAL A 126 -73.67 -25.34 -15.07
C VAL A 126 -75.08 -25.58 -14.53
N SER A 127 -75.25 -25.41 -13.22
CA SER A 127 -76.53 -25.48 -12.53
C SER A 127 -77.20 -24.10 -12.55
N ARG A 128 -78.39 -24.01 -13.15
CA ARG A 128 -79.26 -22.82 -13.14
C ARG A 128 -80.27 -22.81 -12.00
N ALA A 129 -80.33 -23.90 -11.22
CA ALA A 129 -81.32 -24.08 -10.16
C ALA A 129 -81.20 -22.97 -9.10
N HIS A 130 -82.28 -22.21 -8.90
CA HIS A 130 -82.31 -21.17 -7.87
C HIS A 130 -82.23 -21.81 -6.47
N PRO A 131 -81.51 -21.23 -5.49
CA PRO A 131 -81.31 -21.82 -4.16
C PRO A 131 -82.60 -22.11 -3.39
N THR A 132 -83.70 -21.42 -3.74
CA THR A 132 -85.02 -21.61 -3.13
C THR A 132 -85.82 -22.79 -3.74
N ASN A 133 -85.33 -23.41 -4.82
CA ASN A 133 -85.98 -24.53 -5.49
C ASN A 133 -85.24 -25.85 -5.19
N ASP A 134 -85.64 -26.49 -4.09
CA ASP A 134 -85.07 -27.76 -3.63
C ASP A 134 -85.21 -28.91 -4.64
N GLN A 135 -86.31 -28.95 -5.40
CA GLN A 135 -86.56 -30.01 -6.37
C GLN A 135 -85.64 -29.89 -7.58
N ALA A 136 -85.49 -28.68 -8.14
CA ALA A 136 -84.55 -28.42 -9.23
C ALA A 136 -83.10 -28.68 -8.80
N THR A 137 -82.73 -28.29 -7.58
CA THR A 137 -81.38 -28.51 -7.04
C THR A 137 -81.08 -30.01 -6.87
N LYS A 138 -82.05 -30.81 -6.41
CA LYS A 138 -81.91 -32.28 -6.30
C LYS A 138 -81.78 -32.95 -7.67
N LEU A 139 -82.55 -32.50 -8.65
CA LEU A 139 -82.47 -33.02 -10.02
C LEU A 139 -81.11 -32.69 -10.67
N ALA A 140 -80.65 -31.44 -10.58
CA ALA A 140 -79.34 -31.02 -11.08
C ALA A 140 -78.19 -31.82 -10.44
N LYS A 141 -78.23 -32.07 -9.12
CA LYS A 141 -77.27 -32.95 -8.43
C LYS A 141 -77.30 -34.39 -8.95
N LYS A 142 -78.49 -34.95 -9.23
CA LYS A 142 -78.65 -36.32 -9.75
C LYS A 142 -78.13 -36.44 -11.18
N VAL A 143 -78.36 -35.43 -12.03
CA VAL A 143 -77.81 -35.36 -13.39
C VAL A 143 -76.29 -35.26 -13.34
N TYR A 144 -75.74 -34.37 -12.51
CA TYR A 144 -74.28 -34.22 -12.35
C TYR A 144 -73.60 -35.52 -11.89
N ALA A 145 -74.14 -36.19 -10.87
CA ALA A 145 -73.61 -37.47 -10.39
C ALA A 145 -73.61 -38.55 -11.50
N ARG A 146 -74.60 -38.53 -12.39
CA ARG A 146 -74.64 -39.45 -13.53
C ARG A 146 -73.61 -39.08 -14.60
N LEU A 147 -73.44 -37.78 -14.87
CA LEU A 147 -72.45 -37.25 -15.79
C LEU A 147 -71.04 -37.62 -15.33
N GLU A 148 -70.74 -37.46 -14.04
CA GLU A 148 -69.45 -37.84 -13.45
C GLU A 148 -69.15 -39.34 -13.63
N VAL A 149 -70.13 -40.23 -13.37
CA VAL A 149 -69.95 -41.67 -13.56
C VAL A 149 -69.76 -42.05 -15.04
N ASP A 150 -70.41 -41.33 -15.97
CA ASP A 150 -70.36 -41.65 -17.40
C ASP A 150 -69.09 -41.09 -18.09
N PHE A 151 -68.44 -40.04 -17.55
CA PHE A 151 -67.34 -39.32 -18.22
C PHE A 151 -66.04 -39.15 -17.40
N SER A 152 -66.06 -39.36 -16.08
CA SER A 152 -64.85 -39.40 -15.23
C SER A 152 -64.37 -40.84 -15.00
N SER A 153 -63.11 -41.00 -14.59
CA SER A 153 -62.52 -42.29 -14.22
C SER A 153 -61.71 -42.18 -12.93
N LYS A 154 -61.38 -43.31 -12.29
CA LYS A 154 -60.54 -43.31 -11.06
C LYS A 154 -59.17 -42.64 -11.21
N LYS A 155 -58.68 -42.48 -12.45
CA LYS A 155 -57.38 -41.87 -12.77
C LYS A 155 -57.49 -40.44 -13.29
N ARG A 156 -58.68 -40.00 -13.73
CA ARG A 156 -58.92 -38.69 -14.34
C ARG A 156 -60.32 -38.22 -14.02
N GLU A 157 -60.44 -37.20 -13.19
CA GLU A 157 -61.69 -36.50 -12.95
C GLU A 157 -61.88 -35.44 -14.03
N ARG A 158 -62.93 -35.57 -14.85
CA ARG A 158 -63.14 -34.72 -16.03
C ARG A 158 -64.37 -33.83 -15.92
N CYS A 159 -65.04 -33.81 -14.77
CA CYS A 159 -66.31 -33.11 -14.60
C CYS A 159 -66.21 -32.14 -13.41
N CYS A 160 -66.74 -30.93 -13.57
CA CYS A 160 -66.93 -29.94 -12.51
C CYS A 160 -68.38 -29.46 -12.51
N LYS A 161 -68.89 -29.05 -11.35
CA LYS A 161 -70.20 -28.42 -11.21
C LYS A 161 -70.06 -26.94 -10.85
N TYR A 162 -70.53 -26.06 -11.73
CA TYR A 162 -70.64 -24.62 -11.48
C TYR A 162 -72.08 -24.23 -11.12
N ASP A 163 -72.28 -23.51 -10.02
CA ASP A 163 -73.60 -23.01 -9.61
C ASP A 163 -73.68 -21.49 -9.82
N ILE A 164 -74.59 -21.02 -10.67
CA ILE A 164 -74.65 -19.61 -11.07
C ILE A 164 -75.06 -18.70 -9.90
N HIS A 165 -75.87 -19.20 -8.96
CA HIS A 165 -76.42 -18.39 -7.86
C HIS A 165 -75.54 -18.40 -6.62
N GLY A 166 -74.39 -19.08 -6.66
CA GLY A 166 -73.46 -19.20 -5.54
C GLY A 166 -72.57 -20.43 -5.70
N PRO A 167 -71.39 -20.31 -6.33
CA PRO A 167 -70.50 -21.46 -6.53
C PRO A 167 -70.02 -22.04 -5.19
N GLU A 168 -69.79 -23.35 -5.15
CA GLU A 168 -69.23 -24.04 -3.99
C GLU A 168 -67.85 -23.46 -3.64
N ALA A 169 -67.50 -23.42 -2.34
CA ALA A 169 -66.29 -22.73 -1.86
C ALA A 169 -64.99 -23.17 -2.56
N ASN A 170 -64.90 -24.45 -2.94
CA ASN A 170 -63.71 -25.04 -3.55
C ASN A 170 -63.85 -25.22 -5.08
N PHE A 171 -64.94 -24.76 -5.70
CA PHE A 171 -65.19 -24.95 -7.12
C PHE A 171 -64.06 -24.40 -7.99
N TRP A 172 -63.58 -23.19 -7.68
CA TRP A 172 -62.54 -22.53 -8.47
C TRP A 172 -61.21 -23.28 -8.37
N GLU A 173 -60.83 -23.76 -7.19
CA GLU A 173 -59.62 -24.56 -7.01
C GLU A 173 -59.70 -25.89 -7.79
N ASP A 174 -60.87 -26.53 -7.77
CA ASP A 174 -61.13 -27.76 -8.52
C ASP A 174 -61.10 -27.55 -10.05
N LEU A 175 -61.78 -26.50 -10.52
CA LEU A 175 -61.79 -26.11 -11.93
C LEU A 175 -60.38 -25.79 -12.43
N GLU A 176 -59.65 -24.94 -11.70
CA GLU A 176 -58.27 -24.57 -12.02
C GLU A 176 -57.36 -25.81 -12.06
N SER A 177 -57.50 -26.71 -11.08
CA SER A 177 -56.76 -27.98 -11.07
C SER A 177 -56.99 -28.81 -12.33
N LYS A 178 -58.24 -28.98 -12.77
CA LYS A 178 -58.58 -29.74 -13.99
C LYS A 178 -58.12 -29.05 -15.27
N ILE A 179 -58.18 -27.73 -15.35
CA ILE A 179 -57.64 -26.96 -16.47
C ILE A 179 -56.12 -27.14 -16.54
N VAL A 180 -55.42 -26.93 -15.43
CA VAL A 180 -53.96 -27.05 -15.35
C VAL A 180 -53.50 -28.48 -15.64
N GLU A 181 -54.21 -29.51 -15.15
CA GLU A 181 -53.91 -30.91 -15.48
C GLU A 181 -54.09 -31.18 -16.99
N SER A 182 -55.17 -30.66 -17.59
CA SER A 182 -55.40 -30.79 -19.03
C SER A 182 -54.30 -30.12 -19.85
N ILE A 183 -53.92 -28.90 -19.48
CA ILE A 183 -52.81 -28.16 -20.12
C ILE A 183 -51.50 -28.93 -19.96
N ARG A 184 -51.19 -29.42 -18.75
CA ARG A 184 -49.96 -30.20 -18.47
C ARG A 184 -49.89 -31.44 -19.35
N ASN A 185 -50.96 -32.23 -19.43
CA ASN A 185 -51.02 -33.44 -20.24
C ASN A 185 -50.82 -33.15 -21.73
N THR A 186 -51.44 -32.09 -22.26
CA THR A 186 -51.25 -31.68 -23.67
C THR A 186 -49.84 -31.17 -23.91
N LEU A 187 -49.30 -30.34 -23.01
CA LEU A 187 -47.95 -29.81 -23.09
C LEU A 187 -46.92 -30.95 -23.12
N ASP A 188 -47.03 -31.93 -22.22
CA ASP A 188 -46.12 -33.08 -22.15
C ASP A 188 -46.11 -33.91 -23.44
N LYS A 189 -47.28 -34.19 -24.02
CA LYS A 189 -47.45 -34.89 -25.30
C LYS A 189 -46.77 -34.13 -26.44
N ARG A 190 -46.97 -32.80 -26.49
CA ARG A 190 -46.39 -31.95 -27.54
C ARG A 190 -44.88 -31.82 -27.41
N VAL A 191 -44.36 -31.59 -26.20
CA VAL A 191 -42.92 -31.55 -25.93
C VAL A 191 -42.27 -32.83 -26.41
N HIS A 192 -42.83 -34.00 -26.05
CA HIS A 192 -42.30 -35.30 -26.50
C HIS A 192 -42.25 -35.42 -28.03
N PHE A 193 -43.30 -34.96 -28.72
CA PHE A 193 -43.31 -34.94 -30.19
C PHE A 193 -42.21 -34.06 -30.78
N TYR A 194 -42.06 -32.82 -30.31
CA TYR A 194 -41.00 -31.93 -30.81
C TYR A 194 -39.61 -32.49 -30.51
N GLU A 195 -39.38 -33.05 -29.32
CA GLU A 195 -38.11 -33.69 -28.95
C GLU A 195 -37.75 -34.83 -29.90
N ASP A 196 -38.73 -35.67 -30.25
CA ASP A 196 -38.53 -36.78 -31.18
C ASP A 196 -38.23 -36.33 -32.61
N GLU A 197 -38.93 -35.32 -33.12
CA GLU A 197 -38.67 -34.77 -34.45
C GLU A 197 -37.33 -34.02 -34.53
N ILE A 198 -36.99 -33.25 -33.49
CA ILE A 198 -35.68 -32.59 -33.37
C ILE A 198 -34.56 -33.63 -33.34
N ARG A 199 -34.73 -34.73 -32.59
CA ARG A 199 -33.76 -35.83 -32.52
C ARG A 199 -33.55 -36.48 -33.89
N LYS A 200 -34.62 -36.81 -34.61
CA LYS A 200 -34.54 -37.36 -35.97
C LYS A 200 -33.79 -36.45 -36.94
N LEU A 201 -34.06 -35.14 -36.91
CA LEU A 201 -33.34 -34.18 -37.75
C LEU A 201 -31.89 -33.99 -37.30
N SER A 202 -31.61 -34.03 -36.00
CA SER A 202 -30.26 -33.89 -35.45
C SER A 202 -29.36 -35.07 -35.84
N GLU A 203 -29.89 -36.29 -35.85
CA GLU A 203 -29.17 -37.49 -36.34
C GLU A 203 -28.77 -37.36 -37.83
N GLN A 204 -29.55 -36.61 -38.60
CA GLN A 204 -29.31 -36.35 -40.02
C GLN A 204 -28.43 -35.11 -40.27
N ARG A 205 -27.91 -34.43 -39.25
CA ARG A 205 -27.27 -33.10 -39.35
C ARG A 205 -26.09 -32.98 -40.32
N PHE A 206 -25.42 -34.08 -40.63
CA PHE A 206 -24.29 -34.11 -41.57
C PHE A 206 -24.66 -34.70 -42.94
N MET A 207 -25.94 -34.99 -43.17
CA MET A 207 -26.45 -35.50 -44.45
C MET A 207 -26.77 -34.33 -45.39
N PRO A 208 -26.54 -34.46 -46.71
CA PRO A 208 -26.80 -33.38 -47.68
C PRO A 208 -28.27 -32.95 -47.78
N ILE A 209 -29.21 -33.82 -47.38
CA ILE A 209 -30.66 -33.57 -47.40
C ILE A 209 -31.09 -32.72 -46.20
N TRP A 210 -30.22 -32.57 -45.20
CA TRP A 210 -30.54 -31.84 -43.98
C TRP A 210 -30.66 -30.35 -44.22
N ASN A 211 -31.72 -29.76 -43.67
CA ASN A 211 -31.99 -28.34 -43.78
C ASN A 211 -32.10 -27.71 -42.39
N PHE A 212 -31.22 -26.76 -42.10
CA PHE A 212 -31.16 -26.09 -40.81
C PHE A 212 -32.42 -25.26 -40.52
N CYS A 213 -33.08 -24.65 -41.51
CA CYS A 213 -34.31 -23.88 -41.28
C CYS A 213 -35.47 -24.75 -40.78
N ASN A 214 -35.58 -26.01 -41.23
CA ASN A 214 -36.57 -26.95 -40.68
C ASN A 214 -36.26 -27.31 -39.22
N PHE A 215 -34.99 -27.57 -38.92
CA PHE A 215 -34.52 -27.81 -37.56
C PHE A 215 -34.78 -26.59 -36.65
N PHE A 216 -34.49 -25.38 -37.15
CA PHE A 216 -34.77 -24.11 -36.48
C PHE A 216 -36.25 -23.97 -36.16
N ILE A 217 -37.17 -24.17 -37.11
CA ILE A 217 -38.62 -24.00 -36.88
C ILE A 217 -39.09 -24.91 -35.73
N LEU A 218 -38.62 -26.16 -35.67
CA LEU A 218 -38.98 -27.09 -34.60
C LEU A 218 -38.43 -26.65 -33.22
N LYS A 219 -37.14 -26.29 -33.16
CA LYS A 219 -36.49 -25.80 -31.93
C LYS A 219 -37.13 -24.50 -31.43
N GLU A 220 -37.36 -23.55 -32.35
CA GLU A 220 -38.02 -22.28 -32.09
C GLU A 220 -39.46 -22.48 -31.60
N SER A 221 -40.20 -23.42 -32.19
CA SER A 221 -41.56 -23.77 -31.76
C SER A 221 -41.59 -24.36 -30.36
N LEU A 222 -40.62 -25.22 -30.03
CA LEU A 222 -40.47 -25.80 -28.69
C LEU A 222 -40.10 -24.72 -27.65
N ALA A 223 -39.12 -23.87 -27.97
CA ALA A 223 -38.72 -22.76 -27.10
C ALA A 223 -39.88 -21.78 -26.86
N PHE A 224 -40.64 -21.45 -27.91
CA PHE A 224 -41.81 -20.58 -27.81
C PHE A 224 -42.93 -21.21 -26.98
N MET A 225 -43.15 -22.52 -27.10
CA MET A 225 -44.10 -23.25 -26.26
C MET A 225 -43.73 -23.16 -24.78
N PHE A 226 -42.44 -23.34 -24.44
CA PHE A 226 -41.96 -23.13 -23.08
C PHE A 226 -42.10 -21.67 -22.63
N GLU A 227 -41.86 -20.70 -23.51
CA GLU A 227 -42.07 -19.27 -23.20
C GLU A 227 -43.54 -18.97 -22.86
N MET A 228 -44.50 -19.46 -23.66
CA MET A 228 -45.94 -19.30 -23.39
C MET A 228 -46.34 -19.95 -22.06
N ALA A 229 -45.78 -21.12 -21.75
CA ALA A 229 -45.99 -21.84 -20.51
C ALA A 229 -45.25 -21.24 -19.30
N GLN A 230 -44.51 -20.13 -19.47
CA GLN A 230 -43.66 -19.49 -18.46
C GLN A 230 -42.52 -20.37 -17.91
N LEU A 231 -42.14 -21.41 -18.66
CA LEU A 231 -40.98 -22.26 -18.37
C LEU A 231 -39.73 -21.65 -19.00
N HIS A 232 -39.37 -20.43 -18.56
CA HIS A 232 -38.33 -19.60 -19.18
C HIS A 232 -36.94 -20.24 -19.16
N GLU A 233 -36.63 -21.07 -18.15
CA GLU A 233 -35.38 -21.84 -18.09
C GLU A 233 -35.27 -22.88 -19.22
N ASP A 234 -36.36 -23.59 -19.51
CA ASP A 234 -36.36 -24.59 -20.58
C ASP A 234 -36.31 -23.91 -21.94
N ALA A 235 -37.05 -22.81 -22.13
CA ALA A 235 -36.97 -21.99 -23.33
C ALA A 235 -35.53 -21.48 -23.59
N LEU A 236 -34.85 -21.00 -22.54
CA LEU A 236 -33.48 -20.49 -22.65
C LEU A 236 -32.50 -21.58 -23.09
N ARG A 237 -32.63 -22.80 -22.53
CA ARG A 237 -31.80 -23.94 -22.93
C ARG A 237 -31.98 -24.31 -24.40
N GLU A 238 -33.20 -24.25 -24.92
CA GLU A 238 -33.43 -24.51 -26.35
C GLU A 238 -32.70 -23.50 -27.25
N TYR A 239 -32.70 -22.21 -26.88
CA TYR A 239 -31.95 -21.18 -27.61
C TYR A 239 -30.44 -21.36 -27.51
N ASP A 240 -29.92 -21.74 -26.33
CA ASP A 240 -28.50 -22.04 -26.13
C ASP A 240 -28.05 -23.25 -26.98
N GLU A 241 -28.83 -24.33 -26.99
CA GLU A 241 -28.57 -25.51 -27.83
C GLU A 241 -28.65 -25.17 -29.33
N LEU A 242 -29.60 -24.31 -29.72
CA LEU A 242 -29.78 -23.87 -31.10
C LEU A 242 -28.60 -23.04 -31.60
N GLU A 243 -28.06 -22.13 -30.78
CA GLU A 243 -26.85 -21.35 -31.11
C GLU A 243 -25.63 -22.26 -31.29
N LEU A 244 -25.42 -23.22 -30.38
CA LEU A 244 -24.33 -24.20 -30.48
C LEU A 244 -24.46 -25.03 -31.77
N CYS A 245 -25.65 -25.55 -32.06
CA CYS A 245 -25.91 -26.33 -33.27
C CYS A 245 -25.69 -25.51 -34.55
N TYR A 246 -26.07 -24.22 -34.54
CA TYR A 246 -25.81 -23.34 -35.68
C TYR A 246 -24.31 -23.16 -35.90
N LEU A 247 -23.54 -22.89 -34.85
CA LEU A 247 -22.10 -22.70 -34.94
C LEU A 247 -21.36 -23.95 -35.44
N GLU A 248 -21.77 -25.14 -35.02
CA GLU A 248 -21.20 -26.40 -35.49
C GLU A 248 -21.45 -26.66 -36.98
N THR A 249 -22.62 -26.26 -37.48
CA THR A 249 -23.06 -26.56 -38.84
C THR A 249 -22.76 -25.46 -39.85
N ALA A 250 -22.66 -24.20 -39.40
CA ALA A 250 -22.27 -23.06 -40.23
C ALA A 250 -20.83 -23.20 -40.77
N ASN A 251 -19.93 -23.79 -39.98
CA ASN A 251 -18.54 -24.02 -40.35
C ASN A 251 -18.33 -25.03 -41.51
N MET A 252 -19.38 -25.73 -41.96
CA MET A 252 -19.26 -26.81 -42.96
C MET A 252 -19.62 -26.39 -44.40
N THR A 253 -20.24 -25.22 -44.61
CA THR A 253 -20.70 -24.79 -45.95
C THR A 253 -20.02 -23.50 -46.39
N ALA A 254 -19.19 -23.59 -47.44
CA ALA A 254 -18.20 -22.57 -47.80
C ALA A 254 -18.72 -21.30 -48.51
N LYS A 255 -20.03 -21.10 -48.67
CA LYS A 255 -20.61 -19.91 -49.33
C LYS A 255 -21.99 -19.57 -48.76
N ARG A 256 -22.03 -18.78 -47.68
CA ARG A 256 -23.27 -18.17 -47.17
C ARG A 256 -23.15 -16.65 -47.27
N ASP A 257 -24.27 -15.98 -47.52
CA ASP A 257 -24.33 -14.53 -47.32
C ASP A 257 -24.24 -14.23 -45.82
N PHE A 258 -23.40 -13.25 -45.47
CA PHE A 258 -23.18 -12.87 -44.08
C PHE A 258 -24.28 -11.94 -43.58
N GLY A 259 -24.83 -11.06 -44.42
CA GLY A 259 -25.77 -10.01 -44.03
C GLY A 259 -25.10 -8.74 -43.48
N GLY A 260 -25.89 -7.84 -42.87
CA GLY A 260 -25.39 -6.58 -42.30
C GLY A 260 -25.16 -5.46 -43.33
N LEU A 261 -25.83 -5.53 -44.47
CA LEU A 261 -25.74 -4.55 -45.57
C LEU A 261 -26.98 -3.65 -45.67
N ASP A 262 -28.05 -3.96 -44.93
CA ASP A 262 -29.27 -3.18 -44.97
C ASP A 262 -29.09 -1.88 -44.16
N LYS A 263 -29.75 -0.80 -44.59
CA LYS A 263 -29.71 0.46 -43.86
C LYS A 263 -30.30 0.26 -42.45
N GLY A 264 -29.56 0.65 -41.41
CA GLY A 264 -29.94 0.47 -40.01
C GLY A 264 -29.26 -0.70 -39.32
N ASP A 265 -28.57 -1.58 -40.04
CA ASP A 265 -27.86 -2.73 -39.46
C ASP A 265 -26.66 -2.33 -38.57
N ASP A 266 -26.22 -1.08 -38.67
CA ASP A 266 -25.20 -0.50 -37.80
C ASP A 266 -25.67 -0.38 -36.34
N GLN A 267 -26.99 -0.45 -36.12
CA GLN A 267 -27.59 -0.51 -34.79
C GLN A 267 -27.77 -1.97 -34.37
N ALA A 268 -27.04 -2.36 -33.33
CA ALA A 268 -27.08 -3.73 -32.84
C ALA A 268 -28.48 -4.12 -32.31
N ALA A 269 -29.00 -5.24 -32.79
CA ALA A 269 -30.34 -5.74 -32.46
C ALA A 269 -30.31 -6.78 -31.33
N LEU A 270 -29.51 -6.55 -30.29
CA LEU A 270 -29.25 -7.54 -29.23
C LEU A 270 -30.40 -7.76 -28.25
N LEU A 271 -31.43 -6.92 -28.29
CA LEU A 271 -32.50 -6.88 -27.29
C LEU A 271 -33.91 -6.99 -27.89
N ASN A 272 -34.01 -6.92 -29.22
CA ASN A 272 -35.29 -6.94 -29.93
C ASN A 272 -35.34 -8.09 -30.94
N PRO A 273 -35.92 -9.26 -30.58
CA PRO A 273 -36.11 -10.37 -31.49
C PRO A 273 -36.97 -10.04 -32.72
N GLY A 274 -37.81 -9.00 -32.62
CA GLY A 274 -38.68 -8.54 -33.70
C GLY A 274 -38.06 -7.50 -34.62
N ASN A 275 -36.75 -7.22 -34.52
CA ASN A 275 -36.12 -6.15 -35.29
C ASN A 275 -36.25 -6.33 -36.81
N LYS A 276 -36.02 -7.56 -37.30
CA LYS A 276 -36.27 -7.95 -38.69
C LYS A 276 -37.14 -9.21 -38.72
N PRO A 277 -38.08 -9.34 -39.67
CA PRO A 277 -38.83 -10.56 -39.83
C PRO A 277 -37.94 -11.73 -40.27
N LEU A 278 -38.23 -12.94 -39.81
CA LEU A 278 -37.46 -14.15 -40.10
C LEU A 278 -37.34 -14.43 -41.60
N THR A 279 -38.34 -14.02 -42.39
CA THR A 279 -38.34 -14.12 -43.84
C THR A 279 -37.29 -13.24 -44.52
N GLN A 280 -36.87 -12.13 -43.89
CA GLN A 280 -35.80 -11.26 -44.40
C GLN A 280 -34.41 -11.71 -43.96
N ILE A 281 -34.32 -12.57 -42.93
CA ILE A 281 -33.06 -13.09 -42.41
C ILE A 281 -32.64 -14.37 -43.16
N VAL A 282 -33.54 -14.98 -43.93
CA VAL A 282 -33.28 -16.20 -44.71
C VAL A 282 -33.12 -15.87 -46.19
N GLN A 283 -32.06 -16.42 -46.79
CA GLN A 283 -31.78 -16.35 -48.23
C GLN A 283 -31.35 -17.74 -48.72
N ASP A 284 -31.91 -18.19 -49.85
CA ASP A 284 -31.59 -19.47 -50.50
C ASP A 284 -31.57 -20.68 -49.54
N ASP A 285 -32.58 -20.77 -48.66
CA ASP A 285 -32.74 -21.80 -47.62
C ASP A 285 -31.63 -21.83 -46.54
N SER A 286 -30.91 -20.72 -46.34
CA SER A 286 -29.94 -20.51 -45.26
C SER A 286 -30.17 -19.18 -44.54
N PHE A 287 -29.83 -19.11 -43.25
CA PHE A 287 -29.83 -17.85 -42.51
C PHE A 287 -28.58 -17.01 -42.82
N ARG A 288 -28.77 -15.69 -42.97
CA ARG A 288 -27.70 -14.70 -42.91
C ARG A 288 -27.16 -14.65 -41.49
N GLU A 289 -25.87 -14.92 -41.33
CA GLU A 289 -25.25 -15.09 -40.01
C GLU A 289 -25.38 -13.83 -39.13
N PHE A 290 -25.27 -12.65 -39.73
CA PHE A 290 -25.27 -11.37 -39.03
C PHE A 290 -26.57 -11.15 -38.26
N GLU A 291 -27.72 -11.26 -38.91
CA GLU A 291 -29.01 -11.06 -38.27
C GLU A 291 -29.38 -12.25 -37.38
N PHE A 292 -29.07 -13.48 -37.80
CA PHE A 292 -29.50 -14.68 -37.08
C PHE A 292 -28.83 -14.81 -35.70
N ARG A 293 -27.53 -14.52 -35.59
CA ARG A 293 -26.83 -14.53 -34.31
C ARG A 293 -27.37 -13.47 -33.35
N GLN A 294 -27.70 -12.28 -33.85
CA GLN A 294 -28.33 -11.23 -33.05
C GLN A 294 -29.74 -11.62 -32.61
N TYR A 295 -30.52 -12.26 -33.49
CA TYR A 295 -31.84 -12.78 -33.17
C TYR A 295 -31.80 -13.77 -32.00
N LEU A 296 -30.92 -14.78 -32.07
CA LEU A 296 -30.78 -15.77 -31.00
C LEU A 296 -30.39 -15.11 -29.67
N PHE A 297 -29.39 -14.22 -29.70
CA PHE A 297 -28.95 -13.50 -28.51
C PHE A 297 -30.06 -12.62 -27.91
N SER A 298 -30.89 -11.99 -28.76
CA SER A 298 -32.03 -11.20 -28.30
C SER A 298 -33.13 -12.05 -27.66
N CYS A 299 -33.35 -13.28 -28.14
CA CYS A 299 -34.27 -14.23 -27.52
C CYS A 299 -33.75 -14.67 -26.15
N GLN A 300 -32.47 -15.04 -26.06
CA GLN A 300 -31.80 -15.38 -24.79
C GLN A 300 -31.91 -14.21 -23.79
N SER A 301 -31.58 -12.99 -24.23
CA SER A 301 -31.62 -11.78 -23.39
C SER A 301 -33.03 -11.50 -22.86
N LYS A 302 -34.06 -11.59 -23.71
CA LYS A 302 -35.46 -11.44 -23.32
C LYS A 302 -35.85 -12.42 -22.22
N LEU A 303 -35.46 -13.69 -22.33
CA LEU A 303 -35.75 -14.72 -21.33
C LEU A 303 -34.97 -14.50 -20.03
N LEU A 304 -33.69 -14.12 -20.11
CA LEU A 304 -32.88 -13.80 -18.93
C LEU A 304 -33.42 -12.61 -18.14
N PHE A 305 -33.94 -11.58 -18.82
CA PHE A 305 -34.64 -10.48 -18.13
C PHE A 305 -35.94 -10.95 -17.45
N LYS A 306 -36.72 -11.84 -18.10
CA LYS A 306 -37.90 -12.45 -17.47
C LYS A 306 -37.54 -13.31 -16.24
N LEU A 307 -36.36 -13.92 -16.24
CA LEU A 307 -35.79 -14.66 -15.10
C LEU A 307 -35.17 -13.76 -14.02
N GLY A 308 -35.11 -12.44 -14.22
CA GLY A 308 -34.50 -11.50 -13.29
C GLY A 308 -32.98 -11.61 -13.20
N ARG A 309 -32.31 -11.99 -14.30
CA ARG A 309 -30.85 -12.21 -14.37
C ARG A 309 -30.12 -11.19 -15.28
N PRO A 310 -30.19 -9.87 -14.99
CA PRO A 310 -29.53 -8.85 -15.81
C PRO A 310 -28.00 -8.99 -15.84
N TYR A 311 -27.40 -9.51 -14.76
CA TYR A 311 -25.98 -9.84 -14.71
C TYR A 311 -25.57 -10.85 -15.79
N GLU A 312 -26.37 -11.92 -15.96
CA GLU A 312 -26.08 -12.95 -16.95
C GLU A 312 -26.21 -12.41 -18.38
N VAL A 313 -27.15 -11.49 -18.62
CA VAL A 313 -27.27 -10.74 -19.89
C VAL A 313 -25.99 -9.93 -20.16
N ALA A 314 -25.50 -9.17 -19.18
CA ALA A 314 -24.28 -8.39 -19.31
C ALA A 314 -23.06 -9.29 -19.62
N SER A 315 -22.90 -10.39 -18.88
CA SER A 315 -21.78 -11.34 -19.03
C SER A 315 -21.79 -12.04 -20.39
N ARG A 316 -22.94 -12.62 -20.78
CA ARG A 316 -23.10 -13.28 -22.08
C ARG A 316 -22.99 -12.27 -23.22
N GLY A 317 -23.55 -11.06 -23.04
CA GLY A 317 -23.52 -9.99 -24.03
C GLY A 317 -22.12 -9.44 -24.28
N TYR A 318 -21.33 -9.20 -23.23
CA TYR A 318 -19.93 -8.79 -23.37
C TYR A 318 -19.12 -9.84 -24.16
N SER A 319 -19.29 -11.12 -23.80
CA SER A 319 -18.62 -12.24 -24.49
C SER A 319 -19.07 -12.35 -25.96
N PHE A 320 -20.37 -12.20 -26.22
CA PHE A 320 -20.94 -12.17 -27.56
C PHE A 320 -20.36 -11.03 -28.40
N ILE A 321 -20.34 -9.79 -27.88
CA ILE A 321 -19.81 -8.62 -28.59
C ILE A 321 -18.34 -8.83 -28.96
N ILE A 322 -17.50 -9.32 -28.04
CA ILE A 322 -16.08 -9.58 -28.35
C ILE A 322 -15.94 -10.64 -29.43
N SER A 323 -16.66 -11.76 -29.30
CA SER A 323 -16.60 -12.85 -30.27
C SER A 323 -17.11 -12.41 -31.64
N PHE A 324 -18.24 -11.72 -31.67
CA PHE A 324 -18.88 -11.27 -32.90
C PHE A 324 -18.10 -10.12 -33.55
N SER A 325 -17.44 -9.26 -32.78
CA SER A 325 -16.51 -8.25 -33.31
C SER A 325 -15.34 -8.89 -34.08
N LYS A 326 -14.85 -10.06 -33.63
CA LYS A 326 -13.85 -10.84 -34.38
C LYS A 326 -14.44 -11.40 -35.68
N THR A 327 -15.68 -11.89 -35.66
CA THR A 327 -16.38 -12.31 -36.88
C THR A 327 -16.55 -11.15 -37.87
N LEU A 328 -17.02 -9.98 -37.40
CA LEU A 328 -17.13 -8.77 -38.22
C LEU A 328 -15.80 -8.33 -38.82
N ALA A 329 -14.68 -8.57 -38.13
CA ALA A 329 -13.34 -8.29 -38.66
C ALA A 329 -12.98 -9.17 -39.87
N VAL A 330 -13.50 -10.40 -39.94
CA VAL A 330 -13.29 -11.31 -41.09
C VAL A 330 -14.05 -10.82 -42.32
N TYR A 331 -15.24 -10.23 -42.13
CA TYR A 331 -16.10 -9.71 -43.20
C TYR A 331 -15.96 -8.21 -43.46
N GLU A 332 -14.95 -7.57 -42.87
CA GLU A 332 -14.72 -6.11 -42.92
C GLU A 332 -14.55 -5.55 -44.35
N SER A 333 -14.17 -6.40 -45.31
CA SER A 333 -14.04 -6.02 -46.72
C SER A 333 -15.38 -5.87 -47.44
N ILE A 334 -16.44 -6.52 -46.97
CA ILE A 334 -17.77 -6.54 -47.60
C ILE A 334 -18.72 -5.58 -46.88
N LEU A 335 -18.54 -5.39 -45.57
CA LEU A 335 -19.36 -4.54 -44.74
C LEU A 335 -19.14 -3.03 -45.02
N PRO A 336 -20.11 -2.17 -44.66
CA PRO A 336 -19.94 -0.72 -44.73
C PRO A 336 -18.70 -0.22 -43.96
N PHE A 337 -18.19 0.94 -44.34
CA PHE A 337 -16.97 1.50 -43.77
C PHE A 337 -17.10 1.71 -42.25
N CYS A 338 -16.20 1.08 -41.48
CA CYS A 338 -16.19 1.10 -40.00
C CYS A 338 -17.47 0.54 -39.34
N MET A 339 -18.23 -0.30 -40.05
CA MET A 339 -19.42 -0.97 -39.53
C MET A 339 -19.15 -1.71 -38.21
N ARG A 340 -18.00 -2.38 -38.09
CA ARG A 340 -17.62 -3.11 -36.87
C ARG A 340 -17.56 -2.19 -35.65
N GLU A 341 -16.90 -1.04 -35.79
CA GLU A 341 -16.75 -0.07 -34.71
C GLU A 341 -18.11 0.50 -34.28
N VAL A 342 -18.93 0.91 -35.27
CA VAL A 342 -20.27 1.47 -35.02
C VAL A 342 -21.17 0.43 -34.34
N TRP A 343 -21.21 -0.80 -34.85
CA TRP A 343 -22.00 -1.89 -34.29
C TRP A 343 -21.58 -2.23 -32.85
N VAL A 344 -20.28 -2.26 -32.55
CA VAL A 344 -19.82 -2.52 -31.16
C VAL A 344 -20.24 -1.38 -30.23
N VAL A 345 -20.15 -0.12 -30.67
CA VAL A 345 -20.61 1.03 -29.88
C VAL A 345 -22.12 0.92 -29.59
N THR A 346 -22.93 0.66 -30.60
CA THR A 346 -24.39 0.54 -30.42
C THR A 346 -24.77 -0.68 -29.58
N ALA A 347 -24.07 -1.80 -29.73
CA ALA A 347 -24.24 -3.02 -28.93
C ALA A 347 -23.95 -2.79 -27.45
N CYS A 348 -22.80 -2.20 -27.12
CA CYS A 348 -22.45 -1.90 -25.73
C CYS A 348 -23.48 -0.95 -25.09
N LEU A 349 -23.84 0.14 -25.78
CA LEU A 349 -24.81 1.11 -25.28
C LEU A 349 -26.21 0.51 -25.07
N ALA A 350 -26.65 -0.37 -25.98
CA ALA A 350 -27.93 -1.07 -25.86
C ALA A 350 -27.94 -1.96 -24.62
N LEU A 351 -26.89 -2.77 -24.42
CA LEU A 351 -26.76 -3.64 -23.26
C LEU A 351 -26.73 -2.85 -21.96
N ILE A 352 -25.81 -1.88 -21.81
CA ILE A 352 -25.66 -1.03 -20.62
C ILE A 352 -27.01 -0.44 -20.20
N ARG A 353 -27.78 0.12 -21.14
CA ARG A 353 -29.09 0.74 -20.86
C ARG A 353 -30.10 -0.28 -20.37
N ALA A 354 -30.12 -1.48 -20.95
CA ALA A 354 -31.08 -2.52 -20.59
C ALA A 354 -30.70 -3.26 -19.29
N THR A 355 -29.43 -3.56 -19.09
CA THR A 355 -28.95 -4.19 -17.85
C THR A 355 -29.13 -3.24 -16.67
N SER A 356 -28.78 -1.97 -16.83
CA SER A 356 -28.97 -0.95 -15.78
C SER A 356 -30.43 -0.69 -15.44
N SER A 357 -31.36 -0.74 -16.40
CA SER A 357 -32.80 -0.51 -16.12
C SER A 357 -33.48 -1.69 -15.44
N HIS A 358 -32.98 -2.91 -15.66
CA HIS A 358 -33.50 -4.14 -15.05
C HIS A 358 -32.75 -4.56 -13.79
N TYR A 359 -31.59 -3.97 -13.50
CA TYR A 359 -30.83 -4.21 -12.28
C TYR A 359 -31.45 -3.46 -11.09
N LYS A 360 -31.55 -4.14 -9.94
CA LYS A 360 -32.04 -3.57 -8.69
C LYS A 360 -31.02 -3.80 -7.59
N ASP A 361 -30.49 -2.72 -7.03
CA ASP A 361 -29.49 -2.77 -5.96
C ASP A 361 -30.00 -3.56 -4.75
N GLY A 362 -29.13 -4.34 -4.11
CA GLY A 362 -29.42 -5.08 -2.87
C GLY A 362 -30.19 -6.42 -3.02
N HIS A 363 -30.60 -6.82 -4.23
CA HIS A 363 -31.25 -8.12 -4.47
C HIS A 363 -30.29 -9.29 -4.73
N VAL A 364 -28.99 -9.02 -4.89
CA VAL A 364 -27.97 -10.00 -5.24
C VAL A 364 -26.82 -9.96 -4.22
N SER A 365 -26.08 -11.04 -4.07
CA SER A 365 -24.87 -11.10 -3.22
C SER A 365 -23.83 -10.03 -3.63
N SER A 366 -23.08 -9.49 -2.66
CA SER A 366 -22.07 -8.46 -2.89
C SER A 366 -21.02 -8.82 -3.95
N ASP A 367 -20.66 -10.11 -4.08
CA ASP A 367 -19.68 -10.56 -5.07
C ASP A 367 -20.20 -10.42 -6.51
N VAL A 368 -21.45 -10.83 -6.75
CA VAL A 368 -22.09 -10.71 -8.08
C VAL A 368 -22.36 -9.24 -8.42
N GLU A 369 -22.69 -8.41 -7.43
CA GLU A 369 -22.84 -6.96 -7.62
C GLU A 369 -21.53 -6.30 -8.07
N LYS A 370 -20.42 -6.61 -7.41
CA LYS A 370 -19.11 -6.08 -7.81
C LYS A 370 -18.67 -6.57 -9.18
N GLU A 371 -18.99 -7.81 -9.52
CA GLU A 371 -18.71 -8.39 -10.84
C GLU A 371 -19.61 -7.79 -11.93
N PHE A 372 -20.87 -7.48 -11.61
CA PHE A 372 -21.77 -6.73 -12.48
C PHE A 372 -21.19 -5.35 -12.82
N TYR A 373 -20.76 -4.58 -11.81
CA TYR A 373 -20.11 -3.29 -12.04
C TYR A 373 -18.78 -3.41 -12.79
N ARG A 374 -18.03 -4.50 -12.61
CA ARG A 374 -16.84 -4.78 -13.44
C ARG A 374 -17.22 -4.92 -14.91
N LEU A 375 -18.25 -5.71 -15.22
CA LEU A 375 -18.73 -5.94 -16.59
C LEU A 375 -19.30 -4.68 -17.24
N GLU A 376 -20.07 -3.87 -16.50
CA GLU A 376 -20.52 -2.55 -16.98
C GLU A 376 -19.32 -1.65 -17.31
N GLY A 377 -18.30 -1.63 -16.43
CA GLY A 377 -17.04 -0.93 -16.68
C GLY A 377 -16.32 -1.40 -17.96
N ASP A 378 -16.30 -2.71 -18.20
CA ASP A 378 -15.74 -3.30 -19.43
C ASP A 378 -16.53 -2.91 -20.69
N LEU A 379 -17.86 -2.90 -20.62
CA LEU A 379 -18.74 -2.50 -21.73
C LEU A 379 -18.54 -1.02 -22.08
N TYR A 380 -18.50 -0.14 -21.07
CA TYR A 380 -18.20 1.29 -21.26
C TYR A 380 -16.79 1.50 -21.84
N SER A 381 -15.79 0.76 -21.32
CA SER A 381 -14.41 0.84 -21.81
C SER A 381 -14.30 0.40 -23.27
N LEU A 382 -14.94 -0.71 -23.64
CA LEU A 382 -14.98 -1.19 -25.02
C LEU A 382 -15.67 -0.19 -25.96
N CYS A 383 -16.82 0.36 -25.54
CA CYS A 383 -17.55 1.40 -26.26
C CYS A 383 -16.67 2.63 -26.49
N ARG A 384 -16.03 3.13 -25.41
CA ARG A 384 -15.12 4.27 -25.42
C ARG A 384 -13.99 4.08 -26.42
N ILE A 385 -13.31 2.93 -26.42
CA ILE A 385 -12.17 2.66 -27.31
C ILE A 385 -12.62 2.66 -28.79
N LYS A 386 -13.77 2.06 -29.10
CA LYS A 386 -14.31 2.07 -30.48
C LYS A 386 -14.77 3.46 -30.90
N PHE A 387 -15.40 4.22 -30.01
CA PHE A 387 -15.81 5.59 -30.25
C PHE A 387 -14.60 6.52 -30.51
N MET A 388 -13.56 6.42 -29.68
CA MET A 388 -12.28 7.10 -29.86
C MET A 388 -11.64 6.82 -31.22
N ARG A 389 -11.70 5.56 -31.68
CA ARG A 389 -11.18 5.15 -32.99
C ARG A 389 -11.96 5.78 -34.16
N LEU A 390 -13.28 5.87 -34.06
CA LEU A 390 -14.11 6.57 -35.06
C LEU A 390 -13.75 8.06 -35.11
N ALA A 391 -13.64 8.70 -33.94
CA ALA A 391 -13.24 10.10 -33.83
C ALA A 391 -11.85 10.35 -34.43
N TYR A 392 -10.92 9.41 -34.23
CA TYR A 392 -9.60 9.47 -34.83
C TYR A 392 -9.69 9.54 -36.37
N LEU A 393 -10.49 8.67 -36.98
CA LEU A 393 -10.61 8.55 -38.45
C LEU A 393 -11.21 9.79 -39.13
N ILE A 394 -11.97 10.60 -38.42
CA ILE A 394 -12.54 11.86 -38.93
C ILE A 394 -11.67 13.09 -38.59
N GLY A 395 -10.51 12.87 -37.95
CA GLY A 395 -9.52 13.92 -37.67
C GLY A 395 -9.61 14.55 -36.28
N TYR A 396 -10.37 13.99 -35.33
CA TYR A 396 -10.36 14.46 -33.94
C TYR A 396 -9.20 13.88 -33.11
N GLY A 397 -8.42 12.96 -33.67
CA GLY A 397 -7.27 12.32 -33.03
C GLY A 397 -6.22 13.30 -32.46
N MET A 398 -6.07 14.47 -33.07
CA MET A 398 -5.12 15.50 -32.60
C MET A 398 -5.55 16.15 -31.28
N ASN A 399 -6.85 16.16 -31.00
CA ASN A 399 -7.44 16.71 -29.78
C ASN A 399 -7.66 15.62 -28.72
N MET A 400 -7.34 14.36 -29.01
CA MET A 400 -7.45 13.28 -28.02
C MET A 400 -6.24 13.27 -27.10
N GLU A 401 -6.47 13.00 -25.82
CA GLU A 401 -5.38 13.00 -24.84
C GLU A 401 -4.39 11.86 -25.08
N ARG A 402 -3.08 12.16 -25.01
CA ARG A 402 -1.99 11.22 -25.25
C ARG A 402 -1.51 10.57 -23.96
N SER A 403 -2.43 9.96 -23.26
CA SER A 403 -2.12 9.24 -22.04
C SER A 403 -1.60 7.82 -22.31
N PRO A 404 -0.95 7.18 -21.32
CA PRO A 404 -0.60 5.76 -21.39
C PRO A 404 -1.79 4.86 -21.72
N VAL A 405 -2.97 5.16 -21.18
CA VAL A 405 -4.20 4.35 -21.32
C VAL A 405 -4.73 4.41 -22.75
N ASN A 406 -4.84 5.61 -23.31
CA ASN A 406 -5.34 5.83 -24.66
C ASN A 406 -4.35 5.30 -25.69
N SER A 407 -3.07 5.53 -25.44
CA SER A 407 -2.00 5.04 -26.30
C SER A 407 -1.98 3.51 -26.30
N ALA A 408 -2.06 2.85 -25.14
CA ALA A 408 -2.16 1.39 -25.07
C ALA A 408 -3.42 0.86 -25.77
N SER A 409 -4.57 1.51 -25.54
CA SER A 409 -5.86 1.08 -26.11
C SER A 409 -5.92 1.22 -27.64
N LEU A 410 -5.33 2.26 -28.20
CA LEU A 410 -5.38 2.54 -29.64
C LEU A 410 -4.20 1.92 -30.41
N SER A 411 -2.99 1.92 -29.86
CA SER A 411 -1.80 1.40 -30.54
C SER A 411 -1.83 -0.11 -30.77
N MET A 412 -2.53 -0.86 -29.91
CA MET A 412 -2.64 -2.32 -30.02
C MET A 412 -3.74 -2.79 -30.98
N LEU A 413 -4.53 -1.87 -31.55
CA LEU A 413 -5.64 -2.22 -32.44
C LEU A 413 -5.29 -1.96 -33.91
N PRO A 414 -5.43 -2.97 -34.81
CA PRO A 414 -5.20 -2.75 -36.24
C PRO A 414 -6.25 -1.78 -36.79
N TRP A 415 -5.85 -0.85 -37.66
CA TRP A 415 -6.77 0.07 -38.37
C TRP A 415 -7.84 -0.66 -39.17
N PRO A 416 -8.98 -0.02 -39.48
CA PRO A 416 -10.00 -0.66 -40.29
C PRO A 416 -9.43 -1.05 -41.65
N LYS A 417 -9.82 -2.22 -42.14
CA LYS A 417 -9.31 -2.81 -43.38
C LYS A 417 -10.44 -2.99 -44.41
N PRO A 418 -11.06 -1.89 -44.89
CA PRO A 418 -12.05 -2.01 -45.96
C PRO A 418 -11.39 -2.58 -47.22
N ALA A 419 -12.20 -3.14 -48.13
CA ALA A 419 -11.72 -3.58 -49.43
C ALA A 419 -11.07 -2.42 -50.20
N ILE A 420 -11.76 -1.27 -50.21
CA ILE A 420 -11.33 -0.04 -50.85
C ILE A 420 -11.52 1.09 -49.85
N TRP A 421 -10.52 1.97 -49.71
CA TRP A 421 -10.67 3.16 -48.87
C TRP A 421 -11.67 4.13 -49.50
N PRO A 422 -12.56 4.78 -48.73
CA PRO A 422 -13.56 5.70 -49.27
C PRO A 422 -12.97 6.80 -50.17
N SER A 423 -13.71 7.16 -51.23
CA SER A 423 -13.37 8.27 -52.12
C SER A 423 -13.82 9.62 -51.56
N ILE A 424 -13.10 10.68 -51.92
CA ILE A 424 -13.47 12.06 -51.57
C ILE A 424 -14.67 12.48 -52.43
N PRO A 425 -15.74 13.06 -51.86
CA PRO A 425 -16.84 13.62 -52.63
C PRO A 425 -16.38 14.78 -53.55
N PRO A 426 -16.98 14.94 -54.74
CA PRO A 426 -16.54 15.95 -55.72
C PRO A 426 -16.69 17.40 -55.24
N ASP A 427 -17.56 17.65 -54.26
CA ASP A 427 -17.89 18.95 -53.67
C ASP A 427 -17.14 19.27 -52.36
N ALA A 428 -16.37 18.33 -51.81
CA ALA A 428 -15.76 18.44 -50.48
C ALA A 428 -14.45 19.27 -50.42
N SER A 429 -14.16 20.09 -51.44
CA SER A 429 -12.90 20.86 -51.52
C SER A 429 -12.74 21.89 -50.40
N SER A 430 -13.84 22.52 -49.97
CA SER A 430 -13.87 23.46 -48.84
C SER A 430 -13.61 22.77 -47.50
N GLU A 431 -14.18 21.58 -47.29
CA GLU A 431 -13.99 20.75 -46.10
C GLU A 431 -12.53 20.30 -45.95
N VAL A 432 -11.91 19.87 -47.05
CA VAL A 432 -10.48 19.49 -47.08
C VAL A 432 -9.59 20.66 -46.68
N LEU A 433 -9.86 21.88 -47.19
CA LEU A 433 -9.11 23.08 -46.82
C LEU A 433 -9.27 23.42 -45.34
N MET A 434 -10.46 23.26 -44.77
CA MET A 434 -10.69 23.48 -43.34
C MET A 434 -9.88 22.49 -42.48
N LYS A 435 -9.92 21.20 -42.80
CA LYS A 435 -9.14 20.18 -42.07
C LYS A 435 -7.63 20.39 -42.24
N GLU A 436 -7.17 20.78 -43.43
CA GLU A 436 -5.76 21.11 -43.68
C GLU A 436 -5.30 22.31 -42.85
N LYS A 437 -6.14 23.35 -42.73
CA LYS A 437 -5.87 24.50 -41.85
C LYS A 437 -5.79 24.08 -40.38
N ILE A 438 -6.69 23.22 -39.89
CA ILE A 438 -6.66 22.70 -38.51
C ILE A 438 -5.36 21.92 -38.25
N ILE A 439 -4.96 21.04 -39.17
CA ILE A 439 -3.72 20.25 -39.06
C ILE A 439 -2.49 21.18 -39.02
N LEU A 440 -2.45 22.23 -39.84
CA LEU A 440 -1.34 23.18 -39.89
C LEU A 440 -1.28 24.14 -38.69
N GLN A 441 -2.43 24.47 -38.10
CA GLN A 441 -2.52 25.37 -36.94
C GLN A 441 -2.29 24.66 -35.60
N ALA A 442 -2.27 23.34 -35.58
CA ALA A 442 -2.03 22.55 -34.38
C ALA A 442 -0.57 22.69 -33.91
N SER A 443 -0.31 23.68 -33.06
CA SER A 443 0.97 23.80 -32.34
C SER A 443 0.93 22.95 -31.08
N PRO A 444 1.93 22.09 -30.82
CA PRO A 444 1.99 21.36 -29.56
C PRO A 444 2.07 22.34 -28.39
N ARG A 445 1.18 22.19 -27.41
CA ARG A 445 1.18 23.01 -26.19
C ARG A 445 2.52 22.80 -25.47
N VAL A 446 3.19 23.90 -25.14
CA VAL A 446 4.42 23.87 -24.33
C VAL A 446 4.01 23.49 -22.91
N LYS A 447 4.44 22.31 -22.43
CA LYS A 447 4.19 21.88 -21.05
C LYS A 447 4.95 22.77 -20.06
N LEU A 448 4.46 22.86 -18.82
CA LEU A 448 5.19 23.48 -17.72
C LEU A 448 6.64 22.92 -17.65
N PHE A 449 7.59 23.80 -17.33
CA PHE A 449 9.04 23.53 -17.34
C PHE A 449 9.68 23.30 -18.72
N GLY A 450 8.94 23.47 -19.82
CA GLY A 450 9.48 23.24 -21.16
C GLY A 450 9.84 21.77 -21.41
N ILE A 451 9.16 20.86 -20.71
CA ILE A 451 9.43 19.42 -20.80
C ILE A 451 9.11 18.96 -22.22
N HIS A 452 10.15 18.49 -22.93
CA HIS A 452 10.04 17.99 -24.29
C HIS A 452 10.18 16.47 -24.29
N ARG A 453 9.09 15.77 -23.95
CA ARG A 453 9.04 14.32 -24.08
C ARG A 453 8.56 13.89 -25.45
N LYS A 454 9.09 12.76 -25.92
CA LYS A 454 8.61 12.09 -27.12
C LYS A 454 7.17 11.67 -26.85
N GLN A 455 6.22 12.33 -27.52
CA GLN A 455 4.80 12.05 -27.33
C GLN A 455 4.52 10.56 -27.58
N LEU A 456 3.74 9.96 -26.69
CA LEU A 456 3.26 8.60 -26.88
C LEU A 456 2.49 8.51 -28.21
N PRO A 457 2.73 7.47 -29.01
CA PRO A 457 1.98 7.27 -30.23
C PRO A 457 0.54 6.90 -29.87
N LEU A 458 -0.42 7.77 -30.21
CA LEU A 458 -1.83 7.38 -30.29
C LEU A 458 -2.08 6.47 -31.50
N GLU A 459 -1.26 6.61 -32.54
CA GLU A 459 -1.34 5.84 -33.76
C GLU A 459 -0.14 4.91 -33.95
N PRO A 460 -0.34 3.69 -34.47
CA PRO A 460 0.62 3.14 -35.39
C PRO A 460 0.61 4.05 -36.63
N SER A 461 1.77 4.59 -37.02
CA SER A 461 2.05 5.46 -38.19
C SER A 461 1.69 4.83 -39.55
N VAL A 462 0.49 4.30 -39.65
CA VAL A 462 0.01 3.28 -40.57
C VAL A 462 -1.31 3.73 -41.19
N LEU A 463 -2.11 4.64 -40.59
CA LEU A 463 -3.38 5.06 -41.20
C LEU A 463 -3.19 5.64 -42.62
N LEU A 464 -2.34 6.66 -42.76
CA LEU A 464 -2.00 7.26 -44.06
C LEU A 464 -1.44 6.22 -45.05
N ARG A 465 -0.61 5.29 -44.55
CA ARG A 465 0.02 4.24 -45.35
C ARG A 465 -1.00 3.18 -45.80
N GLU A 466 -1.88 2.75 -44.91
CA GLU A 466 -2.89 1.72 -45.14
C GLU A 466 -4.00 2.24 -46.03
N ALA A 467 -4.51 3.46 -45.80
CA ALA A 467 -5.49 4.10 -46.68
C ALA A 467 -4.98 4.20 -48.12
N ASN A 468 -3.73 4.67 -48.31
CA ASN A 468 -3.11 4.75 -49.62
C ASN A 468 -2.78 3.37 -50.22
N ARG A 469 -2.38 2.37 -49.40
CA ARG A 469 -2.18 0.98 -49.85
C ARG A 469 -3.46 0.37 -50.43
N ARG A 470 -4.59 0.54 -49.73
CA ARG A 470 -5.91 0.00 -50.13
C ARG A 470 -6.49 0.70 -51.35
N ARG A 471 -6.12 1.97 -51.57
CA ARG A 471 -6.43 2.68 -52.81
C ARG A 471 -5.57 2.17 -53.98
N ALA A 472 -4.30 1.88 -53.71
CA ALA A 472 -3.34 1.41 -54.73
C ALA A 472 -3.54 -0.07 -55.13
N SER A 473 -4.17 -0.92 -54.30
CA SER A 473 -4.48 -2.31 -54.64
C SER A 473 -5.47 -2.47 -55.80
N LEU A 474 -6.16 -1.41 -56.22
CA LEU A 474 -6.90 -1.36 -57.48
C LEU A 474 -5.99 -1.22 -58.72
N SER A 475 -4.76 -0.72 -58.55
CA SER A 475 -3.82 -0.41 -59.65
C SER A 475 -2.90 -1.57 -60.02
N ALA A 476 -2.70 -2.54 -59.12
CA ALA A 476 -1.94 -3.75 -59.40
C ALA A 476 -2.91 -4.92 -59.20
N GLY A 477 -3.30 -5.61 -60.29
CA GLY A 477 -4.27 -6.70 -60.29
C GLY A 477 -3.86 -7.94 -59.49
N ASN A 478 -3.65 -7.81 -58.19
CA ASN A 478 -3.42 -8.90 -57.26
C ASN A 478 -4.76 -9.33 -56.64
N VAL A 479 -5.41 -10.26 -57.33
CA VAL A 479 -6.59 -11.01 -56.89
C VAL A 479 -6.25 -12.00 -55.74
N SER A 480 -4.99 -12.07 -55.30
CA SER A 480 -4.49 -13.10 -54.38
C SER A 480 -4.68 -12.83 -52.88
N GLU A 481 -5.08 -11.64 -52.44
CA GLU A 481 -5.45 -11.40 -51.01
C GLU A 481 -6.96 -11.59 -50.73
N ILE A 482 -7.76 -11.97 -51.73
CA ILE A 482 -9.20 -12.25 -51.59
C ILE A 482 -9.47 -13.67 -51.05
N PHE A 483 -8.45 -14.55 -51.04
CA PHE A 483 -8.54 -15.91 -50.50
C PHE A 483 -7.40 -16.18 -49.49
N GLY A 484 -7.65 -15.87 -48.23
CA GLY A 484 -6.79 -16.24 -47.10
C GLY A 484 -7.55 -17.07 -46.07
N GLY A 485 -7.78 -18.36 -46.37
CA GLY A 485 -8.35 -19.32 -45.44
C GLY A 485 -7.29 -19.95 -44.53
N ARG A 486 -7.60 -19.98 -43.22
CA ARG A 486 -7.11 -20.87 -42.13
C ARG A 486 -5.58 -20.99 -41.88
N PRO A 487 -5.10 -20.75 -40.64
CA PRO A 487 -3.91 -21.42 -40.13
C PRO A 487 -4.33 -22.75 -39.47
N GLY A 488 -4.01 -23.86 -40.13
CA GLY A 488 -3.97 -25.18 -39.49
C GLY A 488 -2.65 -25.34 -38.73
N PHE A 489 -2.74 -25.82 -37.50
CA PHE A 489 -1.61 -26.27 -36.69
C PHE A 489 -0.87 -27.43 -37.37
N ALA A 490 0.47 -27.35 -37.42
CA ALA A 490 1.34 -28.52 -37.56
C ALA A 490 2.69 -28.23 -36.88
N ASP A 491 3.06 -29.16 -35.99
CA ASP A 491 4.28 -29.21 -35.18
C ASP A 491 5.58 -29.41 -35.98
N GLY A 492 6.71 -28.99 -35.40
CA GLY A 492 7.89 -29.85 -35.30
C GLY A 492 9.18 -29.50 -36.07
N LEU A 493 10.23 -29.20 -35.27
CA LEU A 493 11.67 -29.51 -35.43
C LEU A 493 12.63 -28.61 -36.26
N GLY A 494 13.63 -28.04 -35.56
CA GLY A 494 15.04 -28.40 -35.81
C GLY A 494 16.05 -27.35 -36.36
N SER A 495 16.88 -26.82 -35.45
CA SER A 495 18.31 -26.44 -35.53
C SER A 495 18.84 -25.29 -36.41
N ASP A 496 19.41 -24.30 -35.71
CA ASP A 496 20.75 -23.68 -35.83
C ASP A 496 21.37 -23.30 -37.19
N ILE A 497 21.81 -22.03 -37.30
CA ILE A 497 23.22 -21.62 -37.45
C ILE A 497 23.31 -20.07 -37.52
N SER A 498 24.19 -19.51 -36.70
CA SER A 498 24.65 -18.12 -36.75
C SER A 498 25.59 -17.90 -37.94
N LEU A 499 25.59 -16.72 -38.59
CA LEU A 499 26.82 -15.94 -38.84
C LEU A 499 26.53 -14.61 -39.56
N LYS A 500 27.31 -13.61 -39.13
CA LYS A 500 27.56 -12.28 -39.70
C LYS A 500 27.73 -12.28 -41.22
N THR A 501 27.24 -11.23 -41.89
CA THR A 501 28.03 -10.19 -42.60
C THR A 501 27.12 -9.29 -43.43
N SER A 502 27.29 -7.97 -43.31
CA SER A 502 26.88 -6.99 -44.31
C SER A 502 27.68 -7.17 -45.61
N PRO A 503 27.15 -6.72 -46.75
CA PRO A 503 27.74 -5.49 -47.29
C PRO A 503 26.74 -4.50 -47.90
N SER A 504 27.19 -3.26 -47.86
CA SER A 504 26.70 -2.07 -48.53
C SER A 504 26.56 -2.23 -50.05
N ASN A 505 25.52 -1.62 -50.61
CA ASN A 505 25.65 -0.86 -51.86
C ASN A 505 24.74 0.37 -51.83
N LYS A 506 25.39 1.54 -51.77
CA LYS A 506 24.83 2.87 -51.96
C LYS A 506 24.72 3.16 -53.46
N ALA A 507 23.59 3.68 -53.91
CA ALA A 507 23.45 4.57 -55.07
C ALA A 507 22.11 5.34 -54.93
N PRO A 508 22.00 6.58 -55.44
CA PRO A 508 21.65 7.72 -54.60
C PRO A 508 20.20 8.21 -54.77
N ALA A 509 19.76 8.95 -53.74
CA ALA A 509 18.55 9.77 -53.77
C ALA A 509 18.66 10.84 -54.87
N ALA A 510 17.77 10.76 -55.86
CA ALA A 510 17.57 11.80 -56.85
C ALA A 510 16.71 12.92 -56.25
N ILE A 511 17.34 14.08 -56.05
CA ILE A 511 16.71 15.38 -55.91
C ILE A 511 16.09 15.75 -57.26
N MET A 512 14.80 16.10 -57.32
CA MET A 512 14.30 16.97 -58.38
C MET A 512 13.28 17.98 -57.86
N SER A 513 13.58 19.23 -58.16
CA SER A 513 12.82 20.45 -57.91
C SER A 513 11.80 20.76 -59.02
N ARG A 514 10.69 21.41 -58.59
CA ARG A 514 9.74 22.33 -59.27
C ARG A 514 9.79 22.45 -60.83
N THR A 515 8.64 22.35 -61.51
CA THR A 515 7.89 23.45 -62.21
C THR A 515 6.94 22.94 -63.33
N ASN A 516 5.70 23.45 -63.30
CA ASN A 516 4.70 23.79 -64.35
C ASN A 516 4.51 23.01 -65.69
N SER A 517 3.25 22.58 -65.88
CA SER A 517 2.34 22.68 -67.05
C SER A 517 2.70 22.11 -68.44
N SER A 518 1.95 21.10 -68.90
CA SER A 518 1.06 21.09 -70.11
C SER A 518 0.59 19.66 -70.49
N PRO A 519 -0.48 19.48 -71.33
CA PRO A 519 -1.62 18.63 -70.97
C PRO A 519 -1.77 17.34 -71.78
N GLY A 520 -2.63 16.45 -71.28
CA GLY A 520 -3.32 15.42 -72.06
C GLY A 520 -2.86 13.99 -71.78
N PHE A 521 -3.56 13.31 -70.85
CA PHE A 521 -4.18 12.00 -71.07
C PHE A 521 -4.97 11.62 -69.80
N ASP A 522 -6.30 11.56 -69.95
CA ASP A 522 -7.23 11.13 -68.92
C ASP A 522 -6.97 9.69 -68.50
N SER A 523 -6.42 9.50 -67.30
CA SER A 523 -6.63 8.29 -66.50
C SER A 523 -6.75 8.72 -65.04
N SER A 524 -7.93 8.55 -64.47
CA SER A 524 -8.34 8.99 -63.13
C SER A 524 -7.73 8.15 -61.99
N ILE A 525 -6.44 7.83 -62.05
CA ILE A 525 -5.72 7.10 -61.00
C ILE A 525 -4.75 8.07 -60.33
N GLY A 526 -5.32 8.87 -59.43
CA GLY A 526 -4.69 10.04 -58.85
C GLY A 526 -3.72 9.77 -57.71
N ARG A 527 -2.74 10.67 -57.60
CA ARG A 527 -1.89 11.02 -56.44
C ARG A 527 -2.35 10.42 -55.08
N PRO A 528 -1.41 9.95 -54.23
CA PRO A 528 -1.69 9.55 -52.85
C PRO A 528 -2.52 10.61 -52.10
N MET A 529 -3.57 10.18 -51.40
CA MET A 529 -4.39 11.09 -50.60
C MET A 529 -3.54 11.71 -49.49
N ARG A 530 -3.76 13.01 -49.24
CA ARG A 530 -3.27 13.72 -48.05
C ARG A 530 -4.09 13.31 -46.82
N LEU A 531 -3.55 13.55 -45.63
CA LEU A 531 -4.25 13.22 -44.38
C LEU A 531 -5.61 13.93 -44.25
N ALA A 532 -5.71 15.20 -44.62
CA ALA A 532 -6.97 15.94 -44.63
C ALA A 532 -8.01 15.31 -45.57
N GLU A 533 -7.58 14.84 -46.74
CA GLU A 533 -8.43 14.16 -47.73
C GLU A 533 -8.94 12.81 -47.20
N ILE A 534 -8.11 12.07 -46.48
CA ILE A 534 -8.48 10.81 -45.80
C ILE A 534 -9.56 11.07 -44.75
N TYR A 535 -9.40 12.10 -43.91
CA TYR A 535 -10.38 12.44 -42.87
C TYR A 535 -11.74 12.81 -43.46
N VAL A 536 -11.77 13.65 -44.51
CA VAL A 536 -13.02 14.05 -45.17
C VAL A 536 -13.70 12.84 -45.85
N ALA A 537 -12.94 11.99 -46.53
CA ALA A 537 -13.48 10.79 -47.14
C ALA A 537 -14.06 9.81 -46.09
N ALA A 538 -13.36 9.64 -44.96
CA ALA A 538 -13.83 8.81 -43.85
C ALA A 538 -15.09 9.39 -43.19
N GLU A 539 -15.16 10.71 -43.00
CA GLU A 539 -16.31 11.41 -42.41
C GLU A 539 -17.58 11.21 -43.23
N HIS A 540 -17.52 11.40 -44.56
CA HIS A 540 -18.67 11.15 -45.45
C HIS A 540 -19.08 9.68 -45.50
N ALA A 541 -18.12 8.75 -45.53
CA ALA A 541 -18.42 7.32 -45.51
C ALA A 541 -19.06 6.88 -44.19
N LEU A 542 -18.59 7.43 -43.07
CA LEU A 542 -19.13 7.17 -41.75
C LEU A 542 -20.55 7.73 -41.60
N ARG A 543 -20.83 8.92 -42.17
CA ARG A 543 -22.17 9.51 -42.22
C ARG A 543 -23.19 8.62 -42.92
N ASN A 544 -22.76 7.90 -43.96
CA ASN A 544 -23.61 6.94 -44.67
C ASN A 544 -23.80 5.63 -43.89
N THR A 545 -22.86 5.30 -43.00
CA THR A 545 -22.87 4.06 -42.21
C THR A 545 -23.68 4.22 -40.91
N ILE A 546 -23.56 5.35 -40.21
CA ILE A 546 -24.25 5.61 -38.95
C ILE A 546 -25.70 6.01 -39.22
N SER A 547 -26.64 5.13 -38.87
CA SER A 547 -28.07 5.39 -38.97
C SER A 547 -28.64 6.09 -37.72
N SER A 548 -27.98 5.97 -36.56
CA SER A 548 -28.44 6.59 -35.31
C SER A 548 -28.14 8.10 -35.30
N PRO A 549 -29.17 8.97 -35.18
CA PRO A 549 -28.96 10.42 -35.17
C PRO A 549 -28.20 10.89 -33.92
N ASP A 550 -28.46 10.27 -32.77
CA ASP A 550 -27.79 10.60 -31.51
C ASP A 550 -26.29 10.31 -31.57
N LEU A 551 -25.91 9.16 -32.15
CA LEU A 551 -24.50 8.79 -32.31
C LEU A 551 -23.79 9.71 -33.31
N TRP A 552 -24.46 10.07 -34.42
CA TRP A 552 -23.89 11.00 -35.40
C TRP A 552 -23.74 12.42 -34.84
N LYS A 553 -24.67 12.87 -33.98
CA LYS A 553 -24.57 14.17 -33.29
C LYS A 553 -23.25 14.26 -32.51
N SER A 554 -22.84 13.19 -31.84
CA SER A 554 -21.56 13.13 -31.10
C SER A 554 -20.30 13.26 -31.98
N PHE A 555 -20.42 13.25 -33.30
CA PHE A 555 -19.31 13.50 -34.24
C PHE A 555 -19.47 14.80 -35.03
N SER A 556 -20.55 15.56 -34.81
CA SER A 556 -20.86 16.77 -35.58
C SER A 556 -19.99 17.97 -35.18
N SER A 557 -19.52 18.03 -33.93
CA SER A 557 -18.58 19.02 -33.45
C SER A 557 -17.56 18.39 -32.50
N LEU A 558 -16.45 19.11 -32.24
CA LEU A 558 -15.46 18.68 -31.26
C LEU A 558 -16.03 18.65 -29.83
N GLU A 559 -16.89 19.61 -29.50
CA GLU A 559 -17.54 19.74 -28.20
C GLU A 559 -18.49 18.56 -27.94
N ASP A 560 -19.34 18.21 -28.92
CA ASP A 560 -20.25 17.06 -28.83
C ASP A 560 -19.48 15.73 -28.68
N PHE A 561 -18.31 15.61 -29.34
CA PHE A 561 -17.43 14.46 -29.20
C PHE A 561 -16.84 14.37 -27.79
N GLU A 562 -16.30 15.48 -27.28
CA GLU A 562 -15.68 15.51 -25.95
C GLU A 562 -16.72 15.25 -24.85
N GLU A 563 -17.94 15.77 -24.98
CA GLU A 563 -19.05 15.48 -24.07
C GLU A 563 -19.34 13.97 -24.04
N LYS A 564 -19.52 13.35 -25.21
CA LYS A 564 -19.81 11.91 -25.29
C LYS A 564 -18.64 11.06 -24.80
N TYR A 565 -17.42 11.44 -25.14
CA TYR A 565 -16.20 10.79 -24.67
C TYR A 565 -16.08 10.85 -23.13
N LEU A 566 -16.37 12.00 -22.53
CA LEU A 566 -16.40 12.16 -21.07
C LEU A 566 -17.51 11.32 -20.44
N GLU A 567 -18.72 11.27 -21.02
CA GLU A 567 -19.81 10.42 -20.55
C GLU A 567 -19.38 8.95 -20.49
N LEU A 568 -18.80 8.44 -21.59
CA LEU A 568 -18.33 7.05 -21.66
C LEU A 568 -17.17 6.77 -20.70
N THR A 569 -16.24 7.72 -20.54
CA THR A 569 -15.07 7.57 -19.66
C THR A 569 -15.48 7.59 -18.19
N LYS A 570 -16.39 8.49 -17.79
CA LYS A 570 -16.97 8.53 -16.45
C LYS A 570 -17.78 7.28 -16.16
N GLY A 571 -18.62 6.84 -17.11
CA GLY A 571 -19.36 5.59 -17.00
C GLY A 571 -18.44 4.39 -16.74
N ALA A 572 -17.30 4.29 -17.43
CA ALA A 572 -16.31 3.26 -17.15
C ALA A 572 -15.67 3.43 -15.76
N ALA A 573 -15.19 4.63 -15.41
CA ALA A 573 -14.49 4.90 -14.16
C ALA A 573 -15.35 4.63 -12.93
N ASP A 574 -16.60 5.12 -12.91
CA ASP A 574 -17.54 4.97 -11.80
C ASP A 574 -17.89 3.50 -11.55
N ASN A 575 -18.12 2.73 -12.62
CA ASN A 575 -18.38 1.31 -12.53
C ASN A 575 -17.16 0.53 -12.01
N TYR A 576 -15.95 0.84 -12.48
CA TYR A 576 -14.74 0.22 -11.94
C TYR A 576 -14.48 0.57 -10.47
N HIS A 577 -14.79 1.80 -10.02
CA HIS A 577 -14.68 2.19 -8.62
C HIS A 577 -15.60 1.37 -7.69
N ARG A 578 -16.78 0.98 -8.19
CA ARG A 578 -17.74 0.11 -7.48
C ARG A 578 -17.37 -1.37 -7.52
N SER A 579 -16.46 -1.76 -8.43
CA SER A 579 -15.97 -3.13 -8.59
C SER A 579 -14.70 -3.41 -7.76
N TRP A 580 -14.13 -4.60 -7.92
CA TRP A 580 -12.80 -4.95 -7.40
C TRP A 580 -11.65 -4.28 -8.16
N TRP A 581 -11.92 -3.68 -9.33
CA TRP A 581 -10.92 -3.17 -10.27
C TRP A 581 -10.69 -1.66 -10.13
N LYS A 582 -10.57 -1.18 -8.88
CA LYS A 582 -10.44 0.26 -8.57
C LYS A 582 -9.26 0.95 -9.28
N ARG A 583 -8.16 0.23 -9.52
CA ARG A 583 -7.01 0.73 -10.29
C ARG A 583 -7.42 1.21 -11.68
N HIS A 584 -8.27 0.46 -12.38
CA HIS A 584 -8.75 0.84 -13.71
C HIS A 584 -9.60 2.11 -13.66
N GLY A 585 -10.41 2.28 -12.61
CA GLY A 585 -11.18 3.51 -12.39
C GLY A 585 -10.27 4.73 -12.17
N VAL A 586 -9.30 4.63 -11.27
CA VAL A 586 -8.36 5.73 -10.98
C VAL A 586 -7.53 6.10 -12.21
N VAL A 587 -7.11 5.12 -13.00
CA VAL A 587 -6.38 5.36 -14.24
C VAL A 587 -7.24 6.16 -15.25
N LEU A 588 -8.54 5.88 -15.33
CA LEU A 588 -9.49 6.65 -16.14
C LEU A 588 -9.83 8.03 -15.57
N ASP A 589 -9.75 8.23 -14.24
CA ASP A 589 -9.84 9.57 -13.63
C ASP A 589 -8.76 10.51 -14.20
N GLY A 590 -7.58 9.99 -14.58
CA GLY A 590 -6.54 10.77 -15.26
C GLY A 590 -6.94 11.28 -16.65
N GLU A 591 -7.72 10.51 -17.40
CA GLU A 591 -8.26 10.91 -18.70
C GLU A 591 -9.30 12.02 -18.56
N ILE A 592 -10.17 11.88 -17.55
CA ILE A 592 -11.16 12.89 -17.20
C ILE A 592 -10.44 14.18 -16.77
N ALA A 593 -9.38 14.05 -15.97
CA ALA A 593 -8.55 15.16 -15.53
C ALA A 593 -7.96 15.95 -16.72
N ALA A 594 -7.44 15.25 -17.73
CA ALA A 594 -6.86 15.88 -18.90
C ALA A 594 -7.86 16.68 -19.73
N VAL A 595 -9.07 16.16 -19.91
CA VAL A 595 -10.13 16.93 -20.59
C VAL A 595 -10.57 18.13 -19.74
N CYS A 596 -10.72 17.96 -18.42
CA CYS A 596 -11.01 19.08 -17.52
C CYS A 596 -9.92 20.16 -17.55
N PHE A 597 -8.66 19.75 -17.62
CA PHE A 597 -7.50 20.63 -17.73
C PHE A 597 -7.54 21.48 -19.01
N ARG A 598 -7.90 20.89 -20.16
CA ARG A 598 -8.05 21.63 -21.42
C ARG A 598 -9.20 22.63 -21.39
N HIS A 599 -10.30 22.29 -20.73
CA HIS A 599 -11.44 23.20 -20.52
C HIS A 599 -11.17 24.29 -19.47
N GLY A 600 -9.98 24.32 -18.86
CA GLY A 600 -9.64 25.30 -17.82
C GLY A 600 -10.29 25.03 -16.46
N ASN A 601 -10.87 23.84 -16.27
CA ASN A 601 -11.47 23.45 -14.99
C ASN A 601 -10.42 22.79 -14.08
N PHE A 602 -9.46 23.62 -13.64
CA PHE A 602 -8.24 23.16 -12.96
C PHE A 602 -8.49 22.50 -11.61
N ASP A 603 -9.55 22.86 -10.87
CA ASP A 603 -9.89 22.26 -9.57
C ASP A 603 -10.26 20.77 -9.70
N LEU A 604 -11.14 20.43 -10.64
CA LEU A 604 -11.51 19.02 -10.90
C LEU A 604 -10.35 18.22 -11.50
N ALA A 605 -9.54 18.87 -12.33
CA ALA A 605 -8.34 18.27 -12.90
C ALA A 605 -7.30 17.92 -11.81
N ALA A 606 -7.00 18.86 -10.90
CA ALA A 606 -6.07 18.65 -9.80
C ALA A 606 -6.50 17.47 -8.91
N LYS A 607 -7.76 17.46 -8.45
CA LYS A 607 -8.31 16.37 -7.60
C LYS A 607 -8.19 15.00 -8.26
N SER A 608 -8.39 14.92 -9.57
CA SER A 608 -8.34 13.67 -10.31
C SER A 608 -6.88 13.24 -10.55
N TYR A 609 -5.99 14.17 -10.91
CA TYR A 609 -4.56 13.89 -11.05
C TYR A 609 -3.88 13.52 -9.73
N GLU A 610 -4.31 14.07 -8.58
CA GLU A 610 -3.80 13.69 -7.26
C GLU A 610 -4.03 12.20 -6.97
N LYS A 611 -5.22 11.67 -7.29
CA LYS A 611 -5.52 10.24 -7.14
C LYS A 611 -4.60 9.38 -8.01
N VAL A 612 -4.41 9.78 -9.27
CA VAL A 612 -3.55 9.07 -10.24
C VAL A 612 -2.09 9.09 -9.78
N CYS A 613 -1.59 10.27 -9.38
CA CYS A 613 -0.23 10.42 -8.89
C CYS A 613 0.00 9.64 -7.59
N ALA A 614 -0.99 9.58 -6.70
CA ALA A 614 -0.93 8.77 -5.48
C ALA A 614 -0.85 7.28 -5.80
N LEU A 615 -1.64 6.78 -6.76
CA LEU A 615 -1.57 5.40 -7.23
C LEU A 615 -0.19 5.05 -7.81
N TYR A 616 0.27 5.83 -8.80
CA TYR A 616 1.54 5.56 -9.46
C TYR A 616 2.74 5.67 -8.51
N ALA A 617 2.74 6.65 -7.62
CA ALA A 617 3.82 6.79 -6.65
C ALA A 617 3.79 5.71 -5.57
N GLY A 618 2.60 5.29 -5.11
CA GLY A 618 2.46 4.24 -4.10
C GLY A 618 2.92 2.86 -4.59
N GLU A 619 2.88 2.64 -5.90
CA GLU A 619 3.28 1.39 -6.54
C GLU A 619 4.64 1.46 -7.25
N GLY A 620 5.31 2.62 -7.26
CA GLY A 620 6.65 2.78 -7.85
C GLY A 620 6.68 2.92 -9.38
N TRP A 621 5.58 3.29 -10.03
CA TRP A 621 5.53 3.52 -11.48
C TRP A 621 6.10 4.90 -11.86
N HIS A 622 7.42 5.06 -11.76
CA HIS A 622 8.11 6.35 -11.96
C HIS A 622 7.90 6.94 -13.36
N ASP A 623 7.96 6.14 -14.43
CA ASP A 623 7.74 6.61 -15.81
C ASP A 623 6.34 7.23 -16.00
N LEU A 624 5.30 6.54 -15.52
CA LEU A 624 3.91 6.99 -15.63
C LEU A 624 3.66 8.22 -14.76
N LEU A 625 4.23 8.25 -13.56
CA LEU A 625 4.15 9.42 -12.67
C LEU A 625 4.82 10.64 -13.32
N ALA A 626 5.95 10.44 -13.99
CA ALA A 626 6.69 11.51 -14.64
C ALA A 626 5.95 12.14 -15.84
N GLU A 627 4.98 11.42 -16.44
CA GLU A 627 4.10 11.96 -17.48
C GLU A 627 2.97 12.84 -16.90
N VAL A 628 2.37 12.43 -15.79
CA VAL A 628 1.14 13.05 -15.22
C VAL A 628 1.42 14.12 -14.18
N LEU A 629 2.47 13.95 -13.37
CA LEU A 629 2.82 14.87 -12.28
C LEU A 629 3.09 16.32 -12.75
N PRO A 630 3.71 16.58 -13.93
CA PRO A 630 3.85 17.94 -14.44
C PRO A 630 2.50 18.63 -14.68
N ASP A 631 1.49 17.90 -15.15
CA ASP A 631 0.16 18.45 -15.44
C ASP A 631 -0.57 18.78 -14.11
N LEU A 632 -0.40 17.95 -13.07
CA LEU A 632 -0.84 18.26 -11.70
C LEU A 632 -0.17 19.53 -11.14
N ALA A 633 1.15 19.64 -11.32
CA ALA A 633 1.90 20.80 -10.86
C ALA A 633 1.43 22.09 -11.57
N GLU A 634 1.11 22.03 -12.86
CA GLU A 634 0.53 23.16 -13.60
C GLU A 634 -0.85 23.55 -13.05
N CYS A 635 -1.73 22.59 -12.75
CA CYS A 635 -3.01 22.88 -12.10
C CYS A 635 -2.81 23.60 -10.77
N GLN A 636 -1.95 23.08 -9.89
CA GLN A 636 -1.72 23.63 -8.55
C GLN A 636 -1.13 25.05 -8.62
N LYS A 637 -0.22 25.29 -9.58
CA LYS A 637 0.32 26.63 -9.84
C LYS A 637 -0.75 27.63 -10.27
N ILE A 638 -1.68 27.23 -11.14
CA ILE A 638 -2.77 28.09 -11.61
C ILE A 638 -3.81 28.35 -10.51
N LEU A 639 -4.07 27.35 -9.66
CA LEU A 639 -4.98 27.45 -8.52
C LEU A 639 -4.40 28.20 -7.31
N ASP A 640 -3.14 28.65 -7.39
CA ASP A 640 -2.40 29.28 -6.28
C ASP A 640 -2.23 28.37 -5.04
N ASP A 641 -2.26 27.05 -5.24
CA ASP A 641 -1.92 26.07 -4.20
C ASP A 641 -0.40 25.91 -4.11
N GLN A 642 0.24 26.86 -3.43
CA GLN A 642 1.69 26.90 -3.24
C GLN A 642 2.24 25.64 -2.53
N ALA A 643 1.47 25.07 -1.60
CA ALA A 643 1.90 23.90 -0.82
C ALA A 643 1.86 22.61 -1.65
N GLY A 644 0.75 22.39 -2.39
CA GLY A 644 0.64 21.27 -3.32
C GLY A 644 1.67 21.36 -4.44
N TYR A 645 1.82 22.55 -5.04
CA TYR A 645 2.78 22.78 -6.12
C TYR A 645 4.22 22.49 -5.69
N LEU A 646 4.61 22.95 -4.49
CA LEU A 646 5.91 22.65 -3.91
C LEU A 646 6.14 21.14 -3.74
N SER A 647 5.16 20.43 -3.19
CA SER A 647 5.21 18.97 -3.02
C SER A 647 5.42 18.26 -4.36
N SER A 648 4.70 18.70 -5.40
CA SER A 648 4.85 18.18 -6.76
C SER A 648 6.25 18.43 -7.34
N CYS A 649 6.83 19.64 -7.17
CA CYS A 649 8.20 19.95 -7.62
C CYS A 649 9.27 19.10 -6.92
N VAL A 650 9.16 18.91 -5.59
CA VAL A 650 10.08 18.05 -4.83
C VAL A 650 9.95 16.59 -5.27
N ARG A 651 8.73 16.14 -5.55
CA ARG A 651 8.48 14.79 -6.05
C ARG A 651 9.03 14.61 -7.46
N LEU A 652 8.94 15.61 -8.34
CA LEU A 652 9.57 15.58 -9.67
C LEU A 652 11.11 15.44 -9.57
N LEU A 653 11.74 16.14 -8.64
CA LEU A 653 13.18 16.01 -8.38
C LEU A 653 13.56 14.61 -7.86
N SER A 654 12.67 14.00 -7.07
CA SER A 654 12.85 12.70 -6.42
C SER A 654 12.72 11.49 -7.34
N LEU A 655 12.29 11.71 -8.59
CA LEU A 655 12.21 10.67 -9.61
C LEU A 655 13.61 10.28 -10.11
N GLU A 656 13.70 9.12 -10.78
CA GLU A 656 14.96 8.60 -11.30
C GLU A 656 15.67 9.60 -12.24
N LYS A 657 17.00 9.69 -12.09
CA LYS A 657 17.84 10.70 -12.76
C LYS A 657 17.74 10.70 -14.28
N GLY A 658 17.41 9.55 -14.88
CA GLY A 658 17.31 9.37 -16.33
C GLY A 658 16.00 9.85 -16.96
N LEU A 659 14.98 10.17 -16.15
CA LEU A 659 13.63 10.49 -16.65
C LEU A 659 13.47 11.94 -17.13
N PHE A 660 14.34 12.83 -16.69
CA PHE A 660 14.32 14.25 -17.06
C PHE A 660 15.73 14.72 -17.42
N LEU A 661 15.82 15.67 -18.34
CA LEU A 661 17.08 16.31 -18.69
C LEU A 661 17.61 17.11 -17.50
N THR A 662 18.94 17.27 -17.40
CA THR A 662 19.56 18.07 -16.33
C THR A 662 18.97 19.47 -16.25
N LYS A 663 18.72 20.12 -17.41
CA LYS A 663 18.09 21.45 -17.48
C LYS A 663 16.67 21.48 -16.90
N GLU A 664 15.89 20.41 -17.10
CA GLU A 664 14.53 20.29 -16.55
C GLU A 664 14.59 20.12 -15.03
N ARG A 665 15.50 19.27 -14.53
CA ARG A 665 15.73 19.09 -13.08
C ARG A 665 16.21 20.39 -12.41
N GLN A 666 17.09 21.15 -13.06
CA GLN A 666 17.53 22.48 -12.58
C GLN A 666 16.36 23.47 -12.49
N ALA A 667 15.42 23.43 -13.45
CA ALA A 667 14.21 24.24 -13.39
C ALA A 667 13.30 23.85 -12.21
N PHE A 668 13.14 22.56 -11.91
CA PHE A 668 12.41 22.10 -10.73
C PHE A 668 13.06 22.60 -9.43
N GLN A 669 14.39 22.49 -9.31
CA GLN A 669 15.13 23.00 -8.14
C GLN A 669 14.98 24.51 -8.00
N SER A 670 15.08 25.26 -9.10
CA SER A 670 14.92 26.72 -9.08
C SER A 670 13.54 27.15 -8.58
N GLU A 671 12.48 26.45 -8.99
CA GLU A 671 11.13 26.68 -8.47
C GLU A 671 10.99 26.30 -6.99
N VAL A 672 11.59 25.20 -6.53
CA VAL A 672 11.61 24.83 -5.11
C VAL A 672 12.26 25.94 -4.28
N VAL A 673 13.42 26.45 -4.71
CA VAL A 673 14.13 27.55 -4.03
C VAL A 673 13.31 28.85 -4.08
N ARG A 674 12.67 29.17 -5.21
CA ARG A 674 11.82 30.37 -5.33
C ARG A 674 10.63 30.31 -4.37
N LEU A 675 9.96 29.15 -4.29
CA LEU A 675 8.86 28.91 -3.37
C LEU A 675 9.35 28.93 -1.92
N ALA A 676 10.56 28.43 -1.66
CA ALA A 676 11.12 28.41 -0.32
C ALA A 676 11.31 29.79 0.29
N HIS A 677 11.52 30.81 -0.54
CA HIS A 677 11.70 32.19 -0.12
C HIS A 677 10.44 33.06 -0.33
N SER A 678 9.29 32.45 -0.61
CA SER A 678 8.01 33.16 -0.77
C SER A 678 7.27 33.33 0.57
N GLU A 679 6.25 34.19 0.60
CA GLU A 679 5.44 34.47 1.79
C GLU A 679 4.36 33.41 2.07
N MET A 680 4.69 32.10 2.11
CA MET A 680 3.67 31.11 2.51
C MET A 680 3.33 31.24 4.00
N LYS A 681 2.03 31.16 4.32
CA LYS A 681 1.51 31.33 5.68
C LYS A 681 1.97 30.25 6.66
N ASN A 682 2.19 29.02 6.19
CA ASN A 682 2.56 27.86 7.01
C ASN A 682 3.74 27.09 6.37
N PRO A 683 4.73 26.65 7.17
CA PRO A 683 5.82 25.81 6.67
C PRO A 683 5.28 24.43 6.29
N VAL A 684 5.58 23.97 5.07
CA VAL A 684 5.19 22.64 4.58
C VAL A 684 6.29 21.63 4.94
N PRO A 685 6.00 20.58 5.74
CA PRO A 685 6.95 19.51 6.01
C PRO A 685 7.06 18.60 4.78
N LEU A 686 8.24 18.54 4.17
CA LEU A 686 8.52 17.73 2.99
C LEU A 686 9.41 16.54 3.32
N ASP A 687 9.09 15.37 2.79
CA ASP A 687 10.01 14.22 2.82
C ASP A 687 10.93 14.30 1.61
N VAL A 688 12.24 14.37 1.86
CA VAL A 688 13.29 14.43 0.84
C VAL A 688 14.26 13.25 0.96
N SER A 689 13.82 12.13 1.54
CA SER A 689 14.66 10.94 1.77
C SER A 689 15.29 10.37 0.49
N SER A 690 14.64 10.59 -0.67
CA SER A 690 15.15 10.26 -2.01
C SER A 690 16.22 11.23 -2.52
N LEU A 691 16.20 12.48 -2.08
CA LEU A 691 17.09 13.55 -2.55
C LEU A 691 18.28 13.77 -1.63
N ILE A 692 18.11 13.60 -0.33
CA ILE A 692 19.17 13.77 0.65
C ILE A 692 19.27 12.48 1.43
N THR A 693 20.40 11.78 1.31
CA THR A 693 20.72 10.64 2.17
C THR A 693 21.91 10.98 3.05
N PHE A 694 22.04 10.33 4.20
CA PHE A 694 23.15 10.60 5.12
C PHE A 694 23.64 9.33 5.81
N SER A 695 24.87 9.39 6.32
CA SER A 695 25.47 8.31 7.09
C SER A 695 26.52 8.86 8.06
N GLY A 696 26.76 8.12 9.14
CA GLY A 696 27.91 8.36 10.00
C GLY A 696 29.22 8.05 9.30
N ASN A 697 30.32 8.60 9.81
CA ASN A 697 31.64 8.29 9.28
C ASN A 697 31.94 6.78 9.35
N PRO A 698 32.62 6.21 8.34
CA PRO A 698 33.11 4.85 8.41
C PRO A 698 34.23 4.77 9.46
N GLY A 699 33.94 4.21 10.64
CA GLY A 699 34.90 4.10 11.74
C GLY A 699 34.27 3.56 13.04
N PRO A 700 35.08 3.35 14.10
CA PRO A 700 34.55 3.05 15.42
C PRO A 700 33.69 4.23 15.94
N PRO A 701 32.71 3.96 16.83
CA PRO A 701 31.87 5.02 17.40
C PRO A 701 32.74 6.07 18.11
N LEU A 702 32.33 7.33 18.06
CA LEU A 702 32.98 8.38 18.87
C LEU A 702 32.77 8.05 20.35
N GLU A 703 33.85 7.89 21.11
CA GLU A 703 33.78 7.61 22.55
C GLU A 703 33.91 8.91 23.35
N LEU A 704 32.87 9.26 24.11
CA LEU A 704 32.86 10.40 25.03
C LEU A 704 32.59 9.93 26.47
N CYS A 705 33.01 10.72 27.45
CA CYS A 705 32.61 10.51 28.85
C CYS A 705 31.36 11.35 29.17
N ASP A 706 30.65 10.98 30.24
CA ASP A 706 29.46 11.70 30.68
C ASP A 706 29.76 13.20 30.91
N GLY A 707 28.95 14.06 30.31
CA GLY A 707 29.09 15.51 30.45
C GLY A 707 30.09 16.18 29.48
N ASP A 708 30.85 15.43 28.68
CA ASP A 708 31.84 16.03 27.76
C ASP A 708 31.19 16.55 26.45
N PRO A 709 31.56 17.75 25.97
CA PRO A 709 31.21 18.22 24.63
C PRO A 709 32.08 17.54 23.55
N GLY A 710 31.58 17.45 22.32
CA GLY A 710 32.32 16.85 21.19
C GLY A 710 31.93 17.40 19.82
N THR A 711 32.50 16.85 18.74
CA THR A 711 32.10 17.14 17.36
C THR A 711 31.81 15.84 16.61
N LEU A 712 30.70 15.83 15.87
CA LEU A 712 30.27 14.71 15.04
C LEU A 712 30.33 15.10 13.57
N SER A 713 31.17 14.43 12.78
CA SER A 713 31.16 14.58 11.34
C SER A 713 30.25 13.53 10.68
N VAL A 714 29.42 13.98 9.74
CA VAL A 714 28.38 13.20 9.06
C VAL A 714 28.53 13.41 7.56
N THR A 715 28.47 12.32 6.79
CA THR A 715 28.48 12.38 5.34
C THR A 715 27.04 12.50 4.84
N VAL A 716 26.76 13.51 4.02
CA VAL A 716 25.44 13.79 3.42
C VAL A 716 25.58 13.75 1.90
N TRP A 717 24.76 12.93 1.23
CA TRP A 717 24.67 12.89 -0.23
C TRP A 717 23.48 13.70 -0.70
N SER A 718 23.73 14.63 -1.60
CA SER A 718 22.74 15.48 -2.25
C SER A 718 22.51 15.01 -3.68
N ASP A 719 21.26 14.70 -4.02
CA ASP A 719 20.82 14.38 -5.38
C ASP A 719 20.31 15.58 -6.18
N PHE A 720 20.41 16.78 -5.61
CA PHE A 720 20.07 18.00 -6.30
C PHE A 720 21.02 18.24 -7.49
N PRO A 721 20.51 18.72 -8.64
CA PRO A 721 21.34 18.97 -9.82
C PRO A 721 22.35 20.11 -9.62
N ASP A 722 22.00 21.14 -8.84
CA ASP A 722 22.88 22.28 -8.52
C ASP A 722 23.07 22.43 -6.99
N ASP A 723 24.03 23.25 -6.59
CA ASP A 723 24.29 23.57 -5.18
C ASP A 723 23.04 24.12 -4.49
N ILE A 724 22.77 23.64 -3.26
CA ILE A 724 21.62 24.09 -2.47
C ILE A 724 22.07 24.63 -1.12
N THR A 725 21.69 25.87 -0.84
CA THR A 725 21.97 26.55 0.43
C THR A 725 20.87 26.24 1.43
N LEU A 726 21.26 25.69 2.57
CA LEU A 726 20.40 25.40 3.71
C LEU A 726 20.62 26.45 4.79
N ASP A 727 19.53 27.03 5.32
CA ASP A 727 19.60 28.00 6.42
C ASP A 727 19.96 27.32 7.75
N SER A 728 19.42 26.13 7.97
CA SER A 728 19.77 25.28 9.10
C SER A 728 19.65 23.81 8.75
N LEU A 729 20.49 23.00 9.37
CA LEU A 729 20.46 21.55 9.30
C LEU A 729 20.52 21.00 10.71
N ASN A 730 19.52 20.21 11.08
CA ASN A 730 19.42 19.57 12.38
C ASN A 730 19.40 18.05 12.22
N LEU A 731 20.26 17.36 12.95
CA LEU A 731 20.33 15.91 12.96
C LEU A 731 19.92 15.38 14.32
N THR A 732 18.94 14.47 14.37
CA THR A 732 18.54 13.86 15.63
C THR A 732 19.38 12.64 15.95
N LEU A 733 19.80 12.53 17.21
CA LEU A 733 20.40 11.32 17.76
C LEU A 733 19.34 10.55 18.56
N MET A 734 19.21 9.24 18.28
CA MET A 734 18.30 8.35 18.99
C MET A 734 19.10 7.39 19.86
N ALA A 735 18.75 7.29 21.14
CA ALA A 735 19.33 6.30 22.04
C ALA A 735 18.83 4.89 21.65
N THR A 736 19.72 3.90 21.67
CA THR A 736 19.40 2.51 21.32
C THR A 736 18.68 1.76 22.44
N ASN A 737 18.89 2.15 23.70
CA ASN A 737 18.45 1.39 24.88
C ASN A 737 17.34 2.07 25.71
N ASN A 738 17.06 3.36 25.50
CA ASN A 738 16.07 4.12 26.26
C ASN A 738 15.04 4.76 25.30
N ALA A 739 13.79 4.25 25.31
CA ALA A 739 12.71 4.79 24.48
C ALA A 739 12.13 6.12 25.02
N ASP A 740 12.35 6.42 26.30
CA ASP A 740 11.72 7.56 27.01
C ASP A 740 12.54 8.86 27.02
N GLU A 741 13.79 8.85 26.52
CA GLU A 741 14.54 10.09 26.34
C GLU A 741 14.41 10.61 24.90
N GLY A 742 13.62 11.68 24.75
CA GLY A 742 13.33 12.31 23.47
C GLY A 742 14.57 12.65 22.65
N ALA A 743 14.45 12.47 21.34
CA ALA A 743 15.50 12.72 20.36
C ALA A 743 16.12 14.12 20.53
N LYS A 744 17.41 14.19 20.87
CA LYS A 744 18.13 15.47 20.93
C LYS A 744 18.59 15.86 19.53
N ALA A 745 18.20 17.05 19.08
CA ALA A 745 18.57 17.60 17.78
C ALA A 745 19.90 18.37 17.87
N LEU A 746 20.90 17.92 17.12
CA LEU A 746 22.15 18.64 16.87
C LEU A 746 21.89 19.70 15.81
N LYS A 747 22.16 20.97 16.08
CA LYS A 747 21.88 22.06 15.14
C LYS A 747 23.15 22.60 14.51
N SER A 748 23.11 22.89 13.20
CA SER A 748 24.10 23.77 12.57
C SER A 748 23.83 25.23 12.94
N TYR A 749 24.88 25.99 13.23
CA TYR A 749 24.77 27.41 13.62
C TYR A 749 24.98 28.37 12.43
N SER A 750 25.38 27.85 11.27
CA SER A 750 25.61 28.59 10.04
C SER A 750 24.90 27.94 8.86
N ALA A 751 24.65 28.73 7.81
CA ALA A 751 24.16 28.22 6.55
C ALA A 751 25.14 27.20 5.95
N ILE A 752 24.62 26.12 5.38
CA ILE A 752 25.40 25.03 4.78
C ILE A 752 25.07 24.98 3.29
N ILE A 753 26.11 24.97 2.45
CA ILE A 753 25.96 24.73 1.01
C ILE A 753 26.20 23.24 0.76
N LEU A 754 25.20 22.54 0.25
CA LEU A 754 25.34 21.16 -0.21
C LEU A 754 25.65 21.16 -1.71
N ASN A 755 26.84 20.69 -2.07
CA ASN A 755 27.20 20.44 -3.47
C ASN A 755 26.52 19.14 -3.96
N PRO A 756 26.24 18.98 -5.26
CA PRO A 756 25.80 17.71 -5.81
C PRO A 756 26.74 16.56 -5.45
N GLY A 757 26.18 15.42 -5.02
CA GLY A 757 26.95 14.27 -4.56
C GLY A 757 27.34 14.34 -3.08
N ARG A 758 28.57 13.94 -2.75
CA ARG A 758 29.01 13.70 -1.37
C ARG A 758 29.49 14.99 -0.68
N ASN A 759 28.91 15.30 0.48
CA ASN A 759 29.27 16.41 1.36
C ASN A 759 29.65 15.88 2.75
N THR A 760 30.56 16.57 3.44
CA THR A 760 30.92 16.25 4.83
C THR A 760 30.59 17.44 5.72
N ILE A 761 29.77 17.22 6.74
CA ILE A 761 29.26 18.26 7.64
C ILE A 761 29.68 17.92 9.05
N THR A 762 30.19 18.90 9.80
CA THR A 762 30.58 18.73 11.20
C THR A 762 29.61 19.46 12.10
N LEU A 763 29.00 18.74 13.05
CA LEU A 763 28.01 19.23 13.99
C LEU A 763 28.58 19.20 15.42
N ASN A 764 28.29 20.24 16.20
CA ASN A 764 28.69 20.30 17.61
C ASN A 764 27.76 19.41 18.45
N LEU A 765 28.35 18.54 19.29
CA LEU A 765 27.68 17.68 20.24
C LEU A 765 27.62 18.37 21.61
N PRO A 766 26.44 18.74 22.12
CA PRO A 766 26.32 19.16 23.52
C PRO A 766 26.52 17.97 24.46
N PRO A 767 26.72 18.20 25.78
CA PRO A 767 26.88 17.14 26.77
C PRO A 767 25.78 16.06 26.66
N GLN A 768 26.21 14.81 26.43
CA GLN A 768 25.33 13.66 26.28
C GLN A 768 25.38 12.78 27.53
N LYS A 769 24.27 12.08 27.79
CA LYS A 769 24.18 11.10 28.87
C LYS A 769 24.82 9.77 28.45
N PRO A 770 25.18 8.90 29.40
CA PRO A 770 25.68 7.57 29.10
C PRO A 770 24.73 6.77 28.20
N GLY A 771 25.27 6.10 27.18
CA GLY A 771 24.47 5.32 26.23
C GLY A 771 25.06 5.23 24.82
N SER A 772 24.43 4.38 24.01
CA SER A 772 24.77 4.21 22.58
C SER A 772 23.73 4.89 21.70
N TYR A 773 24.19 5.80 20.84
CA TYR A 773 23.33 6.64 19.99
C TYR A 773 23.50 6.29 18.51
N VAL A 774 22.38 6.24 17.79
CA VAL A 774 22.31 6.10 16.32
C VAL A 774 21.76 7.37 15.71
N LEU A 775 22.08 7.59 14.43
CA LEU A 775 21.47 8.70 13.69
C LEU A 775 19.99 8.41 13.44
N GLY A 776 19.14 9.41 13.70
CA GLY A 776 17.70 9.32 13.51
C GLY A 776 17.24 9.96 12.23
N VAL A 777 16.90 11.24 12.31
CA VAL A 777 16.26 12.01 11.24
C VAL A 777 17.10 13.23 10.97
N LEU A 778 17.42 13.45 9.70
CA LEU A 778 17.99 14.69 9.23
C LEU A 778 16.84 15.63 8.88
N THR A 779 16.79 16.79 9.52
CA THR A 779 15.83 17.84 9.21
C THR A 779 16.58 19.08 8.78
N GLY A 780 16.05 19.83 7.82
CA GLY A 780 16.68 21.08 7.42
C GLY A 780 15.66 22.11 7.02
N GLN A 781 16.14 23.35 6.88
CA GLN A 781 15.34 24.50 6.55
C GLN A 781 15.95 25.26 5.37
N ILE A 782 15.10 25.61 4.40
CA ILE A 782 15.42 26.52 3.28
C ILE A 782 14.30 27.55 3.26
N GLY A 783 14.59 28.80 3.59
CA GLY A 783 13.61 29.85 3.84
C GLY A 783 12.53 29.38 4.82
N ILE A 784 11.29 29.27 4.33
CA ILE A 784 10.12 28.79 5.09
C ILE A 784 9.87 27.28 4.96
N LEU A 785 10.62 26.56 4.12
CA LEU A 785 10.45 25.12 3.94
C LEU A 785 11.18 24.34 5.01
N ARG A 786 10.53 23.32 5.54
CA ARG A 786 11.16 22.34 6.41
C ARG A 786 11.12 20.99 5.74
N PHE A 787 12.28 20.39 5.57
CA PHE A 787 12.36 19.03 5.04
C PHE A 787 12.84 18.06 6.10
N ARG A 788 12.47 16.80 5.91
CA ARG A 788 12.94 15.64 6.68
C ARG A 788 13.49 14.60 5.73
N SER A 789 14.58 13.97 6.12
CA SER A 789 15.13 12.80 5.46
C SER A 789 15.35 11.70 6.49
N HIS A 790 14.91 10.51 6.09
CA HIS A 790 15.14 9.24 6.75
C HIS A 790 16.10 8.35 5.93
N GLY A 791 16.63 8.86 4.81
CA GLY A 791 17.44 8.09 3.87
C GLY A 791 18.85 7.82 4.39
N PHE A 792 19.16 6.56 4.67
CA PHE A 792 20.51 6.13 5.08
C PHE A 792 21.27 5.54 3.90
N SER A 793 22.52 5.96 3.70
CA SER A 793 23.41 5.37 2.70
C SER A 793 24.30 4.29 3.31
N LYS A 794 24.41 3.11 2.68
CA LYS A 794 25.42 2.09 3.02
C LYS A 794 26.74 2.54 2.40
N GLY A 795 27.72 2.91 3.23
CA GLY A 795 29.06 3.34 2.80
C GLY A 795 29.90 2.22 2.17
N GLY A 796 29.47 1.70 1.01
CA GLY A 796 30.24 0.80 0.14
C GLY A 796 30.90 1.55 -1.03
N PRO A 797 31.91 0.96 -1.69
CA PRO A 797 32.54 1.54 -2.88
C PRO A 797 31.54 1.71 -4.02
N ALA A 798 31.83 2.63 -4.94
CA ALA A 798 30.90 3.16 -5.94
C ALA A 798 30.33 2.17 -6.98
N ASP A 799 30.72 0.88 -6.93
CA ASP A 799 30.42 -0.12 -7.98
C ASP A 799 29.57 -1.31 -7.50
N SER A 800 28.86 -1.24 -6.36
CA SER A 800 27.91 -2.28 -5.97
C SER A 800 26.46 -1.82 -6.13
N ASP A 801 25.82 -2.24 -7.22
CA ASP A 801 24.39 -2.11 -7.55
C ASP A 801 23.48 -2.95 -6.63
N ASP A 802 23.69 -2.92 -5.32
CA ASP A 802 22.74 -3.51 -4.35
C ASP A 802 21.76 -2.45 -3.85
N PHE A 803 20.94 -1.96 -4.79
CA PHE A 803 19.64 -1.37 -4.49
C PHE A 803 18.76 -2.52 -3.97
N MET A 804 18.64 -2.67 -2.65
CA MET A 804 17.52 -3.27 -1.90
C MET A 804 18.00 -3.81 -0.54
N SER A 805 18.24 -2.92 0.41
CA SER A 805 18.08 -3.28 1.83
C SER A 805 17.77 -2.04 2.65
N TYR A 806 16.48 -1.86 2.96
CA TYR A 806 15.95 -0.89 3.92
C TYR A 806 16.32 -1.23 5.37
N GLU A 807 17.52 -1.75 5.61
CA GLU A 807 18.01 -2.01 6.97
C GLU A 807 18.55 -0.72 7.55
N LYS A 808 17.83 -0.16 8.54
CA LYS A 808 18.33 0.93 9.37
C LYS A 808 19.75 0.57 9.85
N PRO A 809 20.75 1.46 9.73
CA PRO A 809 22.05 1.20 10.32
C PRO A 809 21.88 1.10 11.85
N THR A 810 21.90 -0.12 12.36
CA THR A 810 21.92 -0.44 13.80
C THR A 810 23.28 -0.16 14.44
N ARG A 811 24.26 0.35 13.68
CA ARG A 811 25.59 0.64 14.17
C ARG A 811 25.55 1.94 15.00
N PRO A 812 25.91 1.89 16.30
CA PRO A 812 26.05 3.10 17.09
C PRO A 812 27.16 3.97 16.49
N ILE A 813 26.91 5.27 16.40
CA ILE A 813 27.86 6.26 15.85
C ILE A 813 28.50 7.09 16.96
N LEU A 814 27.84 7.15 18.13
CA LEU A 814 28.33 7.79 19.34
C LEU A 814 28.10 6.84 20.53
N LYS A 815 29.14 6.66 21.36
CA LYS A 815 29.08 5.89 22.59
C LYS A 815 29.56 6.75 23.76
N VAL A 816 28.67 7.00 24.72
CA VAL A 816 29.00 7.74 25.93
C VAL A 816 29.18 6.74 27.07
N SER A 817 30.35 6.77 27.70
CA SER A 817 30.71 5.85 28.78
C SER A 817 29.88 6.11 30.03
N ASP A 818 29.59 5.05 30.79
CA ASP A 818 29.00 5.16 32.13
C ASP A 818 29.92 5.93 33.09
N PRO A 819 29.36 6.55 34.14
CA PRO A 819 30.14 7.22 35.17
C PRO A 819 31.14 6.23 35.78
N ARG A 820 32.43 6.55 35.67
CA ARG A 820 33.53 5.75 36.20
C ARG A 820 34.48 6.65 37.00
N PRO A 821 35.24 6.11 37.96
CA PRO A 821 36.28 6.90 38.62
C PRO A 821 37.31 7.37 37.57
N LEU A 822 37.43 8.69 37.40
CA LEU A 822 38.34 9.33 36.45
C LEU A 822 39.70 9.68 37.09
N VAL A 823 39.77 9.63 38.43
CA VAL A 823 40.94 9.97 39.24
C VAL A 823 40.89 9.20 40.55
N ASP A 824 42.05 8.86 41.12
CA ASP A 824 42.19 8.32 42.47
C ASP A 824 43.15 9.18 43.32
N LEU A 825 42.81 9.34 44.61
CA LEU A 825 43.56 10.11 45.60
C LEU A 825 43.86 9.23 46.82
N THR A 826 45.12 8.88 47.05
CA THR A 826 45.53 7.99 48.15
C THR A 826 46.67 8.57 48.99
N ALA A 827 46.80 8.15 50.24
CA ALA A 827 47.85 8.61 51.15
C ALA A 827 49.12 7.75 51.02
N SER A 828 50.29 8.37 51.06
CA SER A 828 51.60 7.71 50.93
C SER A 828 52.27 7.35 52.27
N VAL A 829 51.64 7.65 53.41
CA VAL A 829 52.32 7.57 54.73
C VAL A 829 52.23 6.16 55.33
N SER A 830 53.38 5.56 55.65
CA SER A 830 53.53 4.19 56.16
C SER A 830 53.72 4.07 57.68
N SER A 831 53.76 5.18 58.44
CA SER A 831 53.97 5.18 59.90
C SER A 831 53.29 6.34 60.64
N ALA A 832 53.13 6.20 61.96
CA ALA A 832 52.61 7.24 62.85
C ALA A 832 53.52 8.50 62.86
N LEU A 833 52.93 9.68 62.72
CA LEU A 833 53.59 10.99 62.81
C LEU A 833 53.64 11.47 64.28
N LEU A 834 54.48 12.45 64.60
CA LEU A 834 54.62 13.06 65.92
C LEU A 834 53.63 14.21 66.11
N ILE A 835 53.00 14.25 67.29
CA ILE A 835 52.18 15.38 67.72
C ILE A 835 53.08 16.59 68.01
N ASN A 836 52.60 17.78 67.66
CA ASN A 836 53.25 19.08 67.82
C ASN A 836 54.52 19.32 66.99
N GLU A 837 54.89 18.42 66.07
CA GLU A 837 55.99 18.59 65.12
C GLU A 837 55.46 18.73 63.67
N PRO A 838 56.05 19.61 62.84
CA PRO A 838 55.68 19.72 61.43
C PRO A 838 56.28 18.56 60.62
N GLN A 839 55.45 17.82 59.90
CA GLN A 839 55.86 16.66 59.09
C GLN A 839 55.13 16.59 57.75
N TRP A 840 55.77 15.98 56.75
CA TRP A 840 55.24 15.88 55.39
C TRP A 840 54.31 14.69 55.21
N VAL A 841 53.18 14.92 54.56
CA VAL A 841 52.23 13.90 54.11
C VAL A 841 52.13 13.92 52.60
N GLY A 842 52.44 12.80 51.96
CA GLY A 842 52.30 12.62 50.53
C GLY A 842 50.91 12.11 50.15
N ILE A 843 50.28 12.74 49.17
CA ILE A 843 49.01 12.32 48.54
C ILE A 843 49.31 11.92 47.10
N ILE A 844 49.11 10.66 46.75
CA ILE A 844 49.23 10.15 45.39
C ILE A 844 47.97 10.54 44.62
N VAL A 845 48.15 11.24 43.51
CA VAL A 845 47.14 11.63 42.53
C VAL A 845 47.34 10.78 41.27
N GLN A 846 46.35 9.95 40.92
CA GLN A 846 46.43 9.07 39.76
C GLN A 846 45.28 9.34 38.77
N PRO A 847 45.55 9.91 37.58
CA PRO A 847 44.56 10.01 36.50
C PRO A 847 44.20 8.63 35.92
N ILE A 848 42.91 8.35 35.68
CA ILE A 848 42.41 7.07 35.15
C ILE A 848 41.76 7.30 33.79
N ASN A 849 42.51 7.11 32.70
CA ASN A 849 42.03 7.24 31.31
C ASN A 849 41.27 8.56 31.05
N TYR A 850 41.66 9.64 31.73
CA TYR A 850 41.09 10.99 31.62
C TYR A 850 42.16 12.02 32.02
N SER A 851 42.20 13.16 31.32
CA SER A 851 43.20 14.22 31.58
C SER A 851 42.72 15.15 32.69
N LEU A 852 43.58 15.44 33.67
CA LEU A 852 43.36 16.40 34.74
C LEU A 852 43.81 17.82 34.35
N LYS A 853 43.76 18.17 33.06
CA LYS A 853 44.19 19.49 32.60
C LYS A 853 43.36 20.61 33.23
N GLY A 854 44.06 21.57 33.86
CA GLY A 854 43.44 22.69 34.57
C GLY A 854 42.72 22.29 35.88
N ALA A 855 43.08 21.15 36.47
CA ALA A 855 42.48 20.67 37.70
C ALA A 855 42.86 21.53 38.92
N VAL A 856 41.90 21.70 39.83
CA VAL A 856 42.05 22.49 41.06
C VAL A 856 41.71 21.62 42.26
N LEU A 857 42.68 21.44 43.16
CA LEU A 857 42.53 20.69 44.41
C LEU A 857 42.27 21.65 45.58
N HIS A 858 41.20 21.37 46.31
CA HIS A 858 40.84 22.02 47.56
C HIS A 858 41.21 21.10 48.73
N ILE A 859 41.91 21.64 49.71
CA ILE A 859 42.35 20.90 50.91
C ILE A 859 41.72 21.56 52.13
N ASP A 860 41.03 20.75 52.94
CA ASP A 860 40.45 21.15 54.22
C ASP A 860 40.96 20.23 55.34
N THR A 861 41.62 20.82 56.34
CA THR A 861 42.21 20.10 57.46
C THR A 861 41.26 20.08 58.65
N GLY A 862 40.93 18.89 59.15
CA GLY A 862 40.04 18.73 60.30
C GLY A 862 40.58 19.34 61.60
N PRO A 863 39.76 19.36 62.67
CA PRO A 863 40.13 19.98 63.95
C PRO A 863 41.41 19.37 64.55
N GLY A 864 42.32 20.24 65.01
CA GLY A 864 43.60 19.85 65.61
C GLY A 864 44.71 19.51 64.60
N LEU A 865 44.52 19.80 63.32
CA LEU A 865 45.55 19.71 62.29
C LEU A 865 45.71 21.07 61.59
N LYS A 866 46.95 21.54 61.46
CA LYS A 866 47.27 22.81 60.78
C LYS A 866 48.29 22.55 59.66
N ILE A 867 48.08 23.13 58.48
CA ILE A 867 49.11 23.20 57.43
C ILE A 867 50.14 24.24 57.87
N GLU A 868 51.42 23.89 57.83
CA GLU A 868 52.48 24.77 58.28
C GLU A 868 52.87 25.75 57.16
N ASP A 869 52.47 27.02 57.30
CA ASP A 869 52.70 28.09 56.30
C ASP A 869 54.18 28.40 56.05
N SER A 870 55.07 27.93 56.93
CA SER A 870 56.52 28.11 56.89
C SER A 870 57.22 27.30 55.79
N TYR A 871 56.56 26.27 55.25
CA TYR A 871 57.08 25.38 54.22
C TYR A 871 56.13 25.39 53.01
N ALA A 872 56.67 25.39 51.80
CA ALA A 872 55.82 25.33 50.61
C ALA A 872 55.36 23.91 50.32
N ILE A 873 54.25 23.75 49.59
CA ILE A 873 53.77 22.44 49.15
C ILE A 873 54.56 22.02 47.91
N GLU A 874 54.94 20.76 47.80
CA GLU A 874 55.71 20.25 46.67
C GLU A 874 54.92 19.17 45.93
N MET A 875 54.99 19.13 44.60
CA MET A 875 54.42 18.05 43.80
C MET A 875 55.50 17.39 42.96
N GLU A 876 55.63 16.07 43.07
CA GLU A 876 56.61 15.28 42.32
C GLU A 876 55.95 14.21 41.44
N SER A 877 56.59 13.87 40.33
CA SER A 877 56.18 12.73 39.50
C SER A 877 56.45 11.39 40.22
N PHE A 878 55.45 10.49 40.27
CA PHE A 878 55.57 9.18 40.91
C PHE A 878 55.55 8.03 39.89
N ASN A 879 56.65 7.25 39.84
CA ASN A 879 56.77 6.06 39.00
C ASN A 879 56.61 4.80 39.84
N HIS A 880 55.52 4.06 39.62
CA HIS A 880 55.16 2.85 40.36
C HIS A 880 56.04 1.62 40.01
N GLU A 881 56.94 1.69 39.02
CA GLU A 881 57.68 0.53 38.48
C GLU A 881 58.95 0.11 39.28
N LEU A 882 59.35 0.84 40.32
CA LEU A 882 60.64 0.59 41.02
C LEU A 882 60.59 -0.17 42.35
N GLN A 883 59.43 -0.66 42.80
CA GLN A 883 59.32 -1.45 44.05
C GLN A 883 59.09 -2.96 43.87
N ASN A 884 58.84 -3.46 42.65
CA ASN A 884 58.53 -4.88 42.41
C ASN A 884 59.68 -5.73 41.80
N THR A 885 60.89 -5.20 41.65
CA THR A 885 61.99 -5.88 40.94
C THR A 885 63.24 -6.13 41.81
N ALA A 886 63.06 -6.57 43.06
CA ALA A 886 64.15 -7.13 43.87
C ALA A 886 64.25 -8.67 43.80
N ASN A 887 63.37 -9.35 43.05
CA ASN A 887 63.36 -10.82 42.98
C ASN A 887 63.12 -11.35 41.54
N THR A 888 64.07 -11.16 40.63
CA THR A 888 64.48 -12.20 39.65
C THR A 888 65.72 -11.75 38.85
N ARG A 889 66.69 -12.66 38.75
CA ARG A 889 67.99 -12.50 38.08
C ARG A 889 67.96 -13.15 36.68
N LYS A 890 68.83 -12.63 35.80
CA LYS A 890 69.51 -13.25 34.62
C LYS A 890 68.61 -13.48 33.38
N GLU A 891 69.02 -13.24 32.13
CA GLU A 891 70.32 -13.07 31.47
C GLU A 891 70.10 -12.49 30.04
N ASP A 892 71.06 -11.67 29.58
CA ASP A 892 71.60 -11.37 28.22
C ASP A 892 70.66 -11.22 26.99
N GLY A 893 70.80 -10.25 26.07
CA GLY A 893 71.87 -9.26 25.81
C GLY A 893 71.54 -8.31 24.64
N ASP A 894 72.51 -7.42 24.36
CA ASP A 894 72.67 -6.42 23.28
C ASP A 894 71.78 -5.17 23.25
N TRP A 895 72.30 -4.08 23.82
CA TRP A 895 72.02 -2.70 23.37
C TRP A 895 73.28 -1.84 23.35
N GLU A 896 73.44 -1.19 22.20
CA GLU A 896 74.46 -0.20 21.89
C GLU A 896 74.45 1.00 22.83
N LYS A 897 75.61 1.63 22.94
CA LYS A 897 75.87 2.86 23.68
C LYS A 897 74.94 3.99 23.22
N ASP A 898 74.07 4.44 24.12
CA ASP A 898 73.78 5.87 24.29
C ASP A 898 73.48 6.17 25.76
N SER A 899 74.50 6.67 26.43
CA SER A 899 74.47 7.10 27.82
C SER A 899 74.01 8.54 27.93
N SER A 900 72.72 8.77 28.19
CA SER A 900 72.18 10.02 28.77
C SER A 900 70.69 9.93 29.20
N ASN A 901 70.27 8.91 29.94
CA ASN A 901 68.96 8.93 30.62
C ASN A 901 69.06 9.75 31.93
N ASN A 902 69.05 11.07 31.80
CA ASN A 902 68.73 11.99 32.88
C ASN A 902 67.21 11.93 33.11
N TYR A 903 66.77 11.01 33.99
CA TYR A 903 65.40 11.00 34.49
C TYR A 903 65.17 12.29 35.29
N HIS A 904 64.60 13.31 34.64
CA HIS A 904 64.11 14.50 35.34
C HIS A 904 62.94 14.09 36.24
N LYS A 905 63.19 13.93 37.54
CA LYS A 905 62.13 14.07 38.55
C LYS A 905 61.59 15.48 38.41
N ASN A 906 60.37 15.62 37.89
CA ASN A 906 59.67 16.91 37.91
C ASN A 906 59.26 17.15 39.36
N LEU A 907 59.87 18.13 40.01
CA LEU A 907 59.54 18.60 41.34
C LEU A 907 59.16 20.07 41.21
N GLU A 908 57.94 20.42 41.57
CA GLU A 908 57.42 21.78 41.47
C GLU A 908 56.83 22.23 42.80
N GLN A 909 57.19 23.44 43.21
CA GLN A 909 56.74 24.06 44.45
C GLN A 909 55.42 24.81 44.19
N LEU A 910 54.34 24.39 44.84
CA LEU A 910 53.00 24.91 44.67
C LEU A 910 52.63 25.88 45.79
N LEU A 911 51.97 26.98 45.42
CA LEU A 911 51.48 27.99 46.35
C LEU A 911 50.06 27.66 46.80
N LEU A 912 49.86 27.46 48.11
CA LEU A 912 48.53 27.31 48.69
C LEU A 912 47.85 28.68 48.83
N GLN A 913 46.87 28.98 47.97
CA GLN A 913 46.10 30.21 48.07
C GLN A 913 44.68 29.89 48.59
N HIS A 914 44.38 30.30 49.83
CA HIS A 914 43.06 30.08 50.46
C HIS A 914 42.56 28.62 50.39
N GLY A 915 43.46 27.65 50.63
CA GLY A 915 43.13 26.22 50.60
C GLY A 915 43.02 25.60 49.19
N ARG A 916 43.46 26.31 48.14
CA ARG A 916 43.41 25.85 46.74
C ARG A 916 44.80 25.66 46.15
N ILE A 917 44.94 24.62 45.33
CA ILE A 917 46.14 24.26 44.58
C ILE A 917 45.74 23.98 43.13
N GLU A 918 46.38 24.65 42.18
CA GLU A 918 46.24 24.33 40.75
C GLU A 918 47.32 23.32 40.34
N PHE A 919 46.94 22.28 39.61
CA PHE A 919 47.90 21.27 39.16
C PHE A 919 48.72 21.79 37.97
N PRO A 920 50.04 21.53 37.95
CA PRO A 920 50.87 21.90 36.80
C PRO A 920 50.56 21.05 35.56
N GLU A 921 50.80 21.59 34.37
CA GLU A 921 50.45 20.96 33.08
C GLU A 921 51.04 19.54 32.93
N TRP A 922 52.22 19.28 33.49
CA TRP A 922 52.85 17.96 33.44
C TRP A 922 52.14 16.91 34.31
N ALA A 923 51.45 17.31 35.39
CA ALA A 923 50.75 16.42 36.31
C ALA A 923 49.36 15.98 35.78
N CYS A 924 48.97 16.44 34.60
CA CYS A 924 47.62 16.25 34.07
C CYS A 924 47.35 14.82 33.58
N SER A 925 48.39 14.09 33.16
CA SER A 925 48.27 12.74 32.56
C SER A 925 49.15 11.69 33.23
N MET A 926 49.85 12.05 34.31
CA MET A 926 50.80 11.19 35.01
C MET A 926 50.41 11.03 36.49
N THR A 927 50.86 9.93 37.10
CA THR A 927 50.69 9.75 38.55
C THR A 927 51.70 10.62 39.28
N SER A 928 51.25 11.37 40.28
CA SER A 928 52.06 12.37 40.98
C SER A 928 51.84 12.27 42.49
N ILE A 929 52.84 12.62 43.30
CA ILE A 929 52.70 12.77 44.76
C ILE A 929 52.71 14.25 45.11
N LEU A 930 51.68 14.68 45.83
CA LEU A 930 51.58 15.99 46.46
C LEU A 930 52.03 15.89 47.93
N TRP A 931 53.12 16.55 48.28
CA TRP A 931 53.68 16.62 49.62
C TRP A 931 53.18 17.86 50.36
N ILE A 932 52.43 17.65 51.45
CA ILE A 932 51.86 18.72 52.28
C ILE A 932 52.51 18.70 53.67
N PRO A 933 53.05 19.83 54.16
CA PRO A 933 53.58 19.95 55.52
C PRO A 933 52.42 20.17 56.50
N ILE A 934 52.20 19.22 57.41
CA ILE A 934 51.12 19.28 58.40
C ILE A 934 51.66 19.13 59.83
N ARG A 935 51.00 19.80 60.77
CA ARG A 935 51.29 19.73 62.20
C ARG A 935 50.03 19.40 62.97
N ALA A 936 50.05 18.31 63.73
CA ALA A 936 48.97 18.02 64.68
C ALA A 936 49.20 18.84 65.96
N ILE A 937 48.19 19.60 66.41
CA ILE A 937 48.26 20.46 67.59
C ILE A 937 47.59 19.74 68.76
N SER A 938 48.31 19.57 69.87
CA SER A 938 47.78 19.08 71.15
C SER A 938 48.35 19.89 72.32
N SER A 939 47.49 20.24 73.29
CA SER A 939 47.85 20.98 74.50
C SER A 939 48.09 20.09 75.73
N GLU A 940 48.06 18.76 75.58
CA GLU A 940 48.11 17.81 76.70
C GLU A 940 49.55 17.37 77.06
N LEU A 941 49.95 17.52 78.34
CA LEU A 941 51.24 17.07 78.89
C LEU A 941 51.29 15.53 79.05
N ALA A 942 52.33 14.89 78.52
CA ALA A 942 52.53 13.44 78.58
C ALA A 942 52.74 12.93 80.02
N ARG A 943 51.75 12.24 80.61
CA ARG A 943 51.83 11.67 81.96
C ARG A 943 52.49 10.28 81.95
N GLY A 944 53.47 10.06 82.83
CA GLY A 944 54.07 8.73 83.07
C GLY A 944 53.18 7.81 83.91
N SER A 945 53.14 6.52 83.57
CA SER A 945 52.32 5.49 84.22
C SER A 945 53.05 4.85 85.42
N SER A 946 52.40 4.79 86.58
CA SER A 946 52.89 4.01 87.74
C SER A 946 52.35 2.58 87.69
N SER A 947 53.12 1.62 88.23
CA SER A 947 52.97 0.17 88.03
C SER A 947 51.75 -0.50 88.67
N VAL A 948 50.62 0.20 88.81
CA VAL A 948 49.37 -0.36 89.38
C VAL A 948 48.20 -0.40 88.38
N ASN A 949 48.29 0.19 87.18
CA ASN A 949 47.32 -0.05 86.10
C ASN A 949 47.96 0.16 84.71
N PRO A 950 47.99 -0.86 83.81
CA PRO A 950 48.43 -0.66 82.43
C PRO A 950 47.28 -0.10 81.59
N GLN A 951 47.20 1.23 81.41
CA GLN A 951 46.35 1.78 80.34
C GLN A 951 47.06 1.61 78.99
N LYS A 952 46.52 0.74 78.13
CA LYS A 952 46.81 0.76 76.68
C LYS A 952 46.28 2.10 76.13
N GLN A 953 47.15 2.98 75.64
CA GLN A 953 46.72 4.13 74.84
C GLN A 953 45.97 3.63 73.59
N SER A 954 44.79 4.17 73.32
CA SER A 954 43.96 3.84 72.16
C SER A 954 44.51 4.55 70.92
N ILE A 955 44.74 3.80 69.82
CA ILE A 955 45.18 4.33 68.51
C ILE A 955 44.22 5.41 67.97
N VAL A 956 42.97 5.45 68.45
CA VAL A 956 41.94 6.39 68.00
C VAL A 956 42.24 7.83 68.40
N ASP A 957 42.89 8.07 69.54
CA ASP A 957 43.14 9.44 70.06
C ASP A 957 44.14 10.21 69.18
N GLY A 958 44.94 9.49 68.39
CA GLY A 958 45.95 10.02 67.47
C GLY A 958 45.50 10.26 66.03
N MET A 959 44.30 9.82 65.63
CA MET A 959 43.85 9.95 64.23
C MET A 959 43.37 11.38 63.91
N ARG A 960 43.74 11.90 62.74
CA ARG A 960 43.26 13.18 62.16
C ARG A 960 42.90 12.98 60.69
N THR A 961 41.97 13.77 60.16
CA THR A 961 41.48 13.63 58.78
C THR A 961 41.73 14.87 57.93
N ILE A 962 42.05 14.66 56.66
CA ILE A 962 42.20 15.68 55.62
C ILE A 962 41.12 15.44 54.56
N ALA A 963 40.27 16.41 54.31
CA ALA A 963 39.28 16.36 53.23
C ALA A 963 39.87 17.01 51.96
N LEU A 964 39.72 16.33 50.84
CA LEU A 964 40.24 16.71 49.53
C LEU A 964 39.07 16.79 48.55
N LYS A 965 38.99 17.88 47.79
CA LYS A 965 38.02 18.06 46.71
C LYS A 965 38.74 18.50 45.44
N LEU A 966 38.66 17.71 44.38
CA LEU A 966 39.31 17.95 43.09
C LEU A 966 38.27 18.31 42.02
N GLU A 967 38.43 19.46 41.36
CA GLU A 967 37.60 19.90 40.24
C GLU A 967 38.41 19.81 38.92
N PHE A 968 37.89 19.14 37.88
CA PHE A 968 38.62 18.86 36.62
C PHE A 968 37.67 18.69 35.40
N GLY A 969 38.24 18.57 34.19
CA GLY A 969 37.51 18.47 32.92
C GLY A 969 37.49 19.76 32.09
N VAL A 970 37.15 19.67 30.79
CA VAL A 970 37.25 20.77 29.79
C VAL A 970 36.49 22.03 30.20
N SER A 971 35.46 21.89 31.04
CA SER A 971 34.69 23.02 31.60
C SER A 971 34.59 22.97 33.13
N ARG A 972 35.50 22.26 33.82
CA ARG A 972 35.45 22.00 35.28
C ARG A 972 34.13 21.36 35.73
N ASN A 973 33.59 20.50 34.87
CA ASN A 973 32.31 19.81 35.04
C ASN A 973 32.41 18.55 35.92
N GLN A 974 33.62 18.07 36.23
CA GLN A 974 33.84 16.88 37.05
C GLN A 974 34.35 17.26 38.45
N ILE A 975 33.77 16.66 39.50
CA ILE A 975 34.13 16.88 40.91
C ILE A 975 34.43 15.52 41.57
N PHE A 976 35.54 15.41 42.28
CA PHE A 976 35.92 14.22 43.04
C PHE A 976 36.29 14.56 44.49
N ASP A 977 35.58 13.98 45.45
CA ASP A 977 35.78 14.22 46.88
C ASP A 977 36.37 12.98 47.58
N ARG A 978 37.37 13.17 48.45
CA ARG A 978 38.02 12.09 49.22
C ARG A 978 38.46 12.58 50.60
N THR A 979 38.31 11.75 51.63
CA THR A 979 38.86 12.03 52.96
C THR A 979 39.97 11.03 53.29
N ILE A 980 41.12 11.54 53.74
CA ILE A 980 42.31 10.77 54.11
C ILE A 980 42.51 10.83 55.62
N ALA A 981 42.74 9.69 56.27
CA ALA A 981 43.08 9.61 57.69
C ALA A 981 44.60 9.48 57.89
N VAL A 982 45.16 10.25 58.82
CA VAL A 982 46.59 10.29 59.19
C VAL A 982 46.72 10.12 60.70
N HIS A 983 47.64 9.25 61.15
CA HIS A 983 47.81 8.90 62.56
C HIS A 983 49.00 9.64 63.19
N PHE A 984 48.81 10.25 64.37
CA PHE A 984 49.79 10.98 65.15
C PHE A 984 49.99 10.38 66.56
N THR A 985 51.20 10.42 67.12
CA THR A 985 51.58 9.86 68.42
C THR A 985 52.57 10.76 69.19
N ASN A 986 52.73 10.53 70.49
CA ASN A 986 53.73 11.20 71.33
C ASN A 986 55.12 10.54 71.17
N PRO A 987 56.24 11.28 71.39
CA PRO A 987 57.59 10.76 71.12
C PRO A 987 58.04 9.64 72.06
N PHE A 988 57.69 9.70 73.36
CA PHE A 988 58.16 8.74 74.37
C PHE A 988 57.04 8.26 75.31
N HIS A 989 57.21 7.04 75.82
CA HIS A 989 56.54 6.55 77.02
C HIS A 989 57.53 6.54 78.19
N VAL A 990 57.23 7.28 79.26
CA VAL A 990 58.13 7.51 80.42
C VAL A 990 57.73 6.65 81.63
N SER A 991 58.71 6.02 82.29
CA SER A 991 58.52 5.26 83.54
C SER A 991 59.71 5.45 84.50
N THR A 992 59.52 5.38 85.83
CA THR A 992 60.58 5.66 86.83
C THR A 992 60.72 4.55 87.87
N ARG A 993 61.94 4.31 88.38
CA ARG A 993 62.23 3.35 89.48
C ARG A 993 63.40 3.82 90.36
N VAL A 994 63.43 3.42 91.63
CA VAL A 994 64.61 3.63 92.51
C VAL A 994 65.61 2.50 92.25
N ALA A 995 66.82 2.83 91.82
CA ALA A 995 67.89 1.91 91.44
C ALA A 995 68.77 1.50 92.62
N ASP A 996 69.09 2.42 93.55
CA ASP A 996 69.89 2.11 94.74
C ASP A 996 69.61 3.09 95.91
N LYS A 997 69.90 2.66 97.14
CA LYS A 997 69.78 3.48 98.37
C LYS A 997 71.04 3.33 99.23
N CYS A 998 71.85 4.38 99.26
CA CYS A 998 73.08 4.44 100.04
C CYS A 998 72.78 4.64 101.54
N SER A 999 73.65 4.12 102.41
CA SER A 999 73.54 4.24 103.87
C SER A 999 73.68 5.67 104.41
N ASP A 1000 74.18 6.59 103.58
CA ASP A 1000 74.30 8.01 103.91
C ASP A 1000 72.98 8.79 103.79
N GLY A 1001 71.96 8.25 103.11
CA GLY A 1001 70.69 8.92 102.84
C GLY A 1001 70.46 9.24 101.35
N THR A 1002 71.41 8.91 100.47
CA THR A 1002 71.31 9.12 99.02
C THR A 1002 70.47 8.02 98.34
N LEU A 1003 69.55 8.40 97.46
CA LEU A 1003 68.77 7.54 96.56
C LEU A 1003 69.19 7.79 95.11
N LEU A 1004 69.41 6.72 94.34
CA LEU A 1004 69.57 6.78 92.89
C LEU A 1004 68.23 6.47 92.21
N LEU A 1005 67.65 7.42 91.48
CA LEU A 1005 66.43 7.28 90.69
C LEU A 1005 66.78 7.02 89.22
N GLN A 1006 66.23 5.96 88.63
CA GLN A 1006 66.35 5.66 87.20
C GLN A 1006 65.04 5.97 86.46
N VAL A 1007 65.08 6.86 85.49
CA VAL A 1007 63.98 7.17 84.57
C VAL A 1007 64.20 6.47 83.24
N ILE A 1008 63.23 5.65 82.80
CA ILE A 1008 63.26 4.87 81.57
C ILE A 1008 62.33 5.51 80.54
N LEU A 1009 62.89 5.90 79.39
CA LEU A 1009 62.21 6.44 78.23
C LEU A 1009 62.10 5.37 77.14
N GLN A 1010 60.90 5.04 76.70
CA GLN A 1010 60.66 4.11 75.58
C GLN A 1010 60.17 4.89 74.35
N SER A 1011 60.92 4.83 73.23
CA SER A 1011 60.48 5.44 71.96
C SER A 1011 59.19 4.77 71.45
N GLN A 1012 58.21 5.59 71.02
CA GLN A 1012 56.93 5.15 70.43
C GLN A 1012 56.87 5.35 68.91
N VAL A 1013 57.98 5.78 68.30
CA VAL A 1013 58.08 6.04 66.87
C VAL A 1013 59.18 5.22 66.23
N ASN A 1014 59.03 4.95 64.93
CA ASN A 1014 60.05 4.31 64.11
C ASN A 1014 61.13 5.31 63.65
N ALA A 1015 61.58 6.20 64.53
CA ALA A 1015 62.61 7.21 64.25
C ALA A 1015 63.62 7.29 65.41
N THR A 1016 64.86 7.68 65.11
CA THR A 1016 65.88 7.95 66.12
C THR A 1016 65.60 9.30 66.76
N LEU A 1017 65.32 9.32 68.07
CA LEU A 1017 65.02 10.54 68.82
C LEU A 1017 66.29 11.01 69.54
N THR A 1018 66.57 12.31 69.49
CA THR A 1018 67.73 12.92 70.16
C THR A 1018 67.23 13.80 71.30
N ILE A 1019 67.66 13.51 72.52
CA ILE A 1019 67.32 14.30 73.71
C ILE A 1019 68.51 15.19 74.04
N TYR A 1020 68.30 16.51 74.03
CA TYR A 1020 69.36 17.49 74.23
C TYR A 1020 69.55 17.91 75.69
N ASP A 1021 68.50 17.81 76.50
CA ASP A 1021 68.52 18.13 77.93
C ASP A 1021 67.46 17.30 78.65
N ALA A 1022 67.68 17.02 79.93
CA ALA A 1022 66.69 16.40 80.80
C ALA A 1022 66.96 16.82 82.25
N TRP A 1023 65.96 17.40 82.90
CA TRP A 1023 66.02 17.73 84.32
C TRP A 1023 64.97 16.94 85.11
N LEU A 1024 65.01 17.07 86.43
CA LEU A 1024 64.03 16.50 87.35
C LEU A 1024 63.54 17.61 88.27
N ASP A 1025 62.23 17.88 88.24
CA ASP A 1025 61.59 18.71 89.26
C ASP A 1025 61.22 17.85 90.48
N LEU A 1026 61.87 18.15 91.62
CA LEU A 1026 61.72 17.43 92.88
C LEU A 1026 60.56 17.98 93.72
N GLN A 1027 59.82 17.07 94.37
CA GLN A 1027 58.84 17.43 95.40
C GLN A 1027 59.53 17.73 96.75
N ASP A 1028 58.88 18.56 97.57
CA ASP A 1028 59.39 19.02 98.88
C ASP A 1028 59.79 17.85 99.81
N GLY A 1029 60.98 17.95 100.43
CA GLY A 1029 61.54 16.93 101.34
C GLY A 1029 62.69 16.09 100.77
N PHE A 1030 63.01 16.25 99.49
CA PHE A 1030 64.21 15.67 98.85
C PHE A 1030 65.18 16.78 98.43
N VAL A 1031 66.45 16.65 98.79
CA VAL A 1031 67.49 17.66 98.54
C VAL A 1031 68.61 17.05 97.69
N ARG A 1032 69.27 17.83 96.85
CA ARG A 1032 70.32 17.34 95.94
C ARG A 1032 71.62 17.05 96.70
N THR A 1033 72.36 16.00 96.31
CA THR A 1033 73.55 15.47 97.02
C THR A 1033 74.82 16.36 97.01
N ARG A 1034 74.85 17.47 96.25
CA ARG A 1034 75.98 18.43 96.17
C ARG A 1034 75.51 19.78 95.61
N GLU A 1035 76.15 20.89 95.98
CA GLU A 1035 75.93 22.26 95.47
C GLU A 1035 76.36 22.44 93.98
N ASP A 1036 75.82 21.63 93.07
CA ASP A 1036 75.83 21.86 91.62
C ASP A 1036 74.38 21.71 91.09
N ASP A 1037 74.03 22.49 90.04
CA ASP A 1037 72.67 22.82 89.53
C ASP A 1037 71.71 21.67 89.15
N GLY A 1038 71.94 20.43 89.57
CA GLY A 1038 71.02 19.28 89.39
C GLY A 1038 70.71 18.91 87.96
N ARG A 1039 71.60 19.29 87.04
CA ARG A 1039 71.71 18.68 85.70
C ARG A 1039 72.58 17.42 85.82
N PRO A 1040 72.27 16.32 85.11
CA PRO A 1040 73.21 15.20 85.00
C PRO A 1040 74.55 15.71 84.47
N THR A 1041 75.66 15.08 84.85
CA THR A 1041 77.00 15.46 84.37
C THR A 1041 76.98 15.71 82.86
N LEU A 1042 77.31 16.93 82.42
CA LEU A 1042 77.19 17.46 81.04
C LEU A 1042 77.75 16.55 79.92
N GLY A 1043 78.54 15.53 80.25
CA GLY A 1043 79.11 14.57 79.30
C GLY A 1043 78.16 13.49 78.76
N PHE A 1044 76.89 13.42 79.20
CA PHE A 1044 75.94 12.37 78.77
C PHE A 1044 74.83 12.84 77.81
N PHE A 1045 74.80 14.12 77.43
CA PHE A 1045 73.89 14.65 76.43
C PHE A 1045 74.65 15.17 75.19
N PRO A 1046 74.11 15.02 73.97
CA PRO A 1046 72.77 14.50 73.66
C PRO A 1046 72.64 12.98 73.79
N LEU A 1047 71.47 12.51 74.25
CA LEU A 1047 71.12 11.09 74.37
C LEU A 1047 70.34 10.64 73.12
N PHE A 1048 70.90 9.68 72.39
CA PHE A 1048 70.26 9.11 71.20
C PHE A 1048 69.44 7.87 71.57
N ILE A 1049 68.14 7.89 71.26
CA ILE A 1049 67.22 6.76 71.46
C ILE A 1049 66.84 6.23 70.08
N SER A 1050 67.33 5.03 69.76
CA SER A 1050 66.99 4.34 68.52
C SER A 1050 65.50 3.92 68.49
N PRO A 1051 64.92 3.71 67.30
CA PRO A 1051 63.52 3.29 67.14
C PRO A 1051 63.11 2.13 68.05
N ASN A 1052 61.98 2.25 68.75
CA ASN A 1052 61.44 1.23 69.68
C ASN A 1052 62.39 0.76 70.81
N THR A 1053 63.50 1.47 71.06
CA THR A 1053 64.43 1.14 72.15
C THR A 1053 64.08 1.88 73.45
N ARG A 1054 64.66 1.39 74.55
CA ARG A 1054 64.53 1.99 75.89
C ARG A 1054 65.86 2.60 76.31
N ALA A 1055 65.85 3.83 76.80
CA ALA A 1055 66.99 4.47 77.42
C ALA A 1055 66.70 4.77 78.90
N GLY A 1056 67.70 4.65 79.76
CA GLY A 1056 67.59 4.93 81.19
C GLY A 1056 68.50 6.08 81.62
N ILE A 1057 67.95 7.11 82.27
CA ILE A 1057 68.69 8.23 82.85
C ILE A 1057 68.69 8.07 84.37
N LEU A 1058 69.87 8.13 85.00
CA LEU A 1058 70.04 8.00 86.45
C LEU A 1058 70.25 9.38 87.08
N PHE A 1059 69.53 9.64 88.17
CA PHE A 1059 69.62 10.86 88.95
C PHE A 1059 69.88 10.51 90.42
N SER A 1060 70.73 11.29 91.10
CA SER A 1060 71.06 11.11 92.52
C SER A 1060 70.34 12.17 93.36
N ILE A 1061 69.57 11.74 94.36
CA ILE A 1061 68.79 12.60 95.27
C ILE A 1061 69.09 12.21 96.72
N CYS A 1062 68.95 13.10 97.70
CA CYS A 1062 69.30 12.86 99.10
C CYS A 1062 68.15 13.16 100.07
N THR A 1063 68.14 12.49 101.22
CA THR A 1063 67.20 12.73 102.34
C THR A 1063 67.95 13.35 103.53
N GLU A 1064 67.52 14.49 104.08
CA GLU A 1064 68.19 15.20 105.20
C GLU A 1064 68.36 14.36 106.50
N LYS A 1065 69.47 14.52 107.25
CA LYS A 1065 69.78 13.82 108.54
C LYS A 1065 69.90 14.78 109.74
N ILE A 1066 69.29 14.42 110.89
CA ILE A 1066 69.27 15.12 112.19
C ILE A 1066 70.23 14.41 113.19
N VAL A 1067 71.03 15.12 114.02
CA VAL A 1067 72.04 14.54 114.95
C VAL A 1067 71.65 14.67 116.44
N GLY A 1068 71.45 13.53 117.12
CA GLY A 1068 71.71 13.25 118.55
C GLY A 1068 70.88 13.92 119.67
N GLY A 1069 69.96 13.17 120.30
CA GLY A 1069 69.38 13.45 121.63
C GLY A 1069 67.97 12.90 121.92
N ASP A 1070 67.80 11.58 121.91
CA ASP A 1070 67.01 10.69 122.81
C ASP A 1070 66.36 9.50 122.06
N CYS A 1071 66.39 8.32 122.70
CA CYS A 1071 66.06 7.04 122.10
C CYS A 1071 64.54 6.80 122.05
N SER A 1072 63.98 6.57 120.86
CA SER A 1072 62.69 5.86 120.67
C SER A 1072 62.53 5.35 119.24
N ILE A 1073 62.24 4.06 119.12
CA ILE A 1073 61.76 3.37 117.91
C ILE A 1073 60.38 3.92 117.51
N MET A 1074 60.18 4.37 116.26
CA MET A 1074 58.95 4.20 115.45
C MET A 1074 59.12 4.83 114.05
N LYS A 1075 59.03 4.05 112.96
CA LYS A 1075 57.85 3.71 112.13
C LYS A 1075 57.42 4.80 111.12
N ILE A 1076 57.57 4.40 109.84
CA ILE A 1076 56.73 4.70 108.66
C ILE A 1076 56.56 6.17 108.25
N MET A 1077 57.16 6.52 107.10
CA MET A 1077 56.60 7.49 106.15
C MET A 1077 56.77 6.98 104.71
N HIS A 1078 55.64 6.72 104.04
CA HIS A 1078 55.43 6.91 102.59
C HIS A 1078 55.25 8.42 102.33
N PRO A 1079 55.11 8.89 101.07
CA PRO A 1079 55.61 8.45 99.76
C PRO A 1079 56.49 9.58 99.17
N LEU A 1080 56.73 9.66 97.85
CA LEU A 1080 56.57 10.90 97.05
C LEU A 1080 56.93 10.61 95.58
N SER A 1081 55.95 10.96 94.76
CA SER A 1081 55.78 10.81 93.32
C SER A 1081 55.86 12.20 92.68
N TYR A 1082 55.91 12.26 91.35
CA TYR A 1082 55.99 13.45 90.48
C TYR A 1082 57.40 13.97 90.21
N TRP A 1083 57.75 13.85 88.93
CA TRP A 1083 59.04 14.19 88.38
C TRP A 1083 58.81 14.66 86.93
N MET A 1084 59.08 15.93 86.68
CA MET A 1084 59.04 16.59 85.37
C MET A 1084 60.36 16.26 84.64
N ILE A 1085 60.30 15.83 83.36
CA ILE A 1085 61.46 15.77 82.44
C ILE A 1085 61.27 16.84 81.39
#